data_AF-W6LCT8-F1
#
_entry.id   AF-W6LCT8-F1
#
_cell.length_a   1.000
_cell.length_b   1.000
_cell.length_c   1.000
_cell.angle_alpha   90.00
_cell.angle_beta   90.00
_cell.angle_gamma   90.00
#
_symmetry.space_group_name_H-M   'P 1'
#
loop_
_entity.id
_entity.type
_entity.pdbx_description
1 polymer ?
#
loop_
_entity_poly.entity_id
_entity_poly.type
_entity_poly.pdbx_seq_one_letter_code
_entity_poly.pdbx_strand_id
1 'polypeptide(L)'
;MVADPACAAQFGFIMKSLRAWVAEELREDRIPPIDARAILANGQLLFREARTISLVGGLARAGISDLHELKTPDTIISLMEAILNTNARAPETFWRQTLRRLIELNDELQDRMSGAMDFFSSSTNPEKGKFPDKCYLDEENEERPSVQVGHVFSGLSTRQIFRLLMVLRGGDYYGEIATFHNLADQALKNVVFETEAANFEESIVTTPTMVLLEHRVRLVSDLSVDEFLELLKIAGGFRIPFRVSAEQVSRHLLAPMVDFSNSDRLLNIFQVIRQTRCSSNLLFFTLAKKIQKNVFTAPYQLPLSKSFIKTILQEPGFLSCEPLVDFVEFFLAVCEYHITKLRATQLNTIAGQFYALSRHFSPISIVGLRIREVLHLICKQMEYLLKLGVVSPHLPTTLLEYTIILSMREDANQYPNVASLRAARDTAVKSAEKWGTKEENDVLCEAQKENHIVPTTSKRWELMREDEFPSVSKAAVHVYDEFIYIYERSLITRCTPTIEDIRRFSDTMEKTGLYNLLIGADCMRKAHIDRHVSNALDEKALLNGPFDSFPGWIEQRVSAIVRKKIFTARLTHSSSDDQILRVLGHLHCDSSKVRKIIDVLDTSILRILRSQRDVWSYVVILAHRFGTAEEQLLAEQQLKKALY
;
A
#
# COMPACT_ATOMS: atom_id res chain seq x y z
N MET A 1 -15.74 -30.15 -3.17
CA MET A 1 -16.91 -30.97 -2.78
C MET A 1 -18.12 -30.42 -3.53
N VAL A 2 -18.72 -31.22 -4.40
CA VAL A 2 -19.94 -30.85 -5.13
C VAL A 2 -21.11 -31.14 -4.19
N ALA A 3 -21.86 -30.10 -3.81
CA ALA A 3 -23.02 -30.24 -2.94
C ALA A 3 -24.16 -30.97 -3.68
N ASP A 4 -24.82 -31.90 -3.00
CA ASP A 4 -25.96 -32.66 -3.51
C ASP A 4 -27.10 -31.71 -3.96
N PRO A 5 -27.55 -31.78 -5.22
CA PRO A 5 -28.58 -30.87 -5.76
C PRO A 5 -29.93 -30.97 -5.04
N ALA A 6 -30.27 -32.11 -4.44
CA ALA A 6 -31.50 -32.25 -3.63
C ALA A 6 -31.40 -31.45 -2.32
N CYS A 7 -30.22 -31.48 -1.69
CA CYS A 7 -29.93 -30.72 -0.48
C CYS A 7 -29.93 -29.20 -0.75
N ALA A 8 -29.43 -28.78 -1.91
CA ALA A 8 -29.47 -27.37 -2.35
C ALA A 8 -30.91 -26.85 -2.56
N ALA A 9 -31.79 -27.67 -3.14
CA ALA A 9 -33.20 -27.31 -3.34
C ALA A 9 -33.99 -27.23 -2.02
N GLN A 10 -33.77 -28.17 -1.10
CA GLN A 10 -34.38 -28.16 0.23
C GLN A 10 -33.90 -26.96 1.07
N PHE A 11 -32.60 -26.67 1.04
CA PHE A 11 -32.04 -25.49 1.70
C PHE A 11 -32.65 -24.20 1.14
N GLY A 12 -32.78 -24.08 -0.19
CA GLY A 12 -33.43 -22.92 -0.82
C GLY A 12 -34.89 -22.73 -0.40
N PHE A 13 -35.66 -23.82 -0.25
CA PHE A 13 -37.04 -23.77 0.22
C PHE A 13 -37.16 -23.32 1.69
N ILE A 14 -36.31 -23.87 2.57
CA ILE A 14 -36.26 -23.50 3.99
C ILE A 14 -35.93 -22.00 4.14
N MET A 15 -34.91 -21.52 3.42
CA MET A 15 -34.51 -20.12 3.47
C MET A 15 -35.63 -19.19 2.98
N LYS A 16 -36.34 -19.56 1.91
CA LYS A 16 -37.48 -18.79 1.40
C LYS A 16 -38.64 -18.75 2.40
N SER A 17 -38.93 -19.87 3.05
CA SER A 17 -40.01 -19.98 4.04
C SER A 17 -39.70 -19.17 5.30
N LEU A 18 -38.46 -19.26 5.81
CA LEU A 18 -37.98 -18.46 6.94
C LEU A 18 -38.05 -16.96 6.64
N ARG A 19 -37.67 -16.52 5.43
CA ARG A 19 -37.79 -15.11 5.02
C ARG A 19 -39.23 -14.63 5.00
N ALA A 20 -40.15 -15.44 4.47
CA ALA A 20 -41.56 -15.10 4.43
C ALA A 20 -42.16 -14.98 5.84
N TRP A 21 -41.82 -15.93 6.72
CA TRP A 21 -42.20 -15.89 8.13
C TRP A 21 -41.68 -14.64 8.84
N VAL A 22 -40.39 -14.34 8.74
CA VAL A 22 -39.80 -13.12 9.33
C VAL A 22 -40.48 -11.86 8.80
N ALA A 23 -40.79 -11.79 7.50
CA ALA A 23 -41.46 -10.64 6.92
C ALA A 23 -42.90 -10.45 7.44
N GLU A 24 -43.63 -11.55 7.65
CA GLU A 24 -44.98 -11.54 8.19
C GLU A 24 -45.00 -11.14 9.67
N GLU A 25 -44.11 -11.71 10.49
CA GLU A 25 -44.01 -11.38 11.91
C GLU A 25 -43.54 -9.93 12.15
N LEU A 26 -42.64 -9.40 11.31
CA LEU A 26 -42.25 -7.98 11.35
C LEU A 26 -43.39 -7.05 10.96
N ARG A 27 -44.23 -7.46 10.00
CA ARG A 27 -45.39 -6.67 9.57
C ARG A 27 -46.45 -6.59 10.68
N GLU A 28 -46.58 -7.64 11.46
CA GLU A 28 -47.56 -7.75 12.55
C GLU A 28 -46.99 -7.35 13.92
N ASP A 29 -45.73 -6.87 13.95
CA ASP A 29 -45.01 -6.42 15.15
C ASP A 29 -44.98 -7.48 16.29
N ARG A 30 -44.87 -8.76 15.90
CA ARG A 30 -44.94 -9.91 16.82
C ARG A 30 -43.59 -10.48 17.20
N ILE A 31 -42.49 -9.97 16.63
CA ILE A 31 -41.15 -10.45 16.97
C ILE A 31 -40.68 -9.77 18.25
N PRO A 32 -40.49 -10.51 19.37
CA PRO A 32 -39.96 -9.91 20.58
C PRO A 32 -38.47 -9.54 20.40
N PRO A 33 -37.95 -8.60 21.20
CA PRO A 33 -36.61 -8.03 20.97
C PRO A 33 -35.48 -9.07 21.05
N ILE A 34 -35.61 -10.04 21.95
CA ILE A 34 -34.65 -11.14 22.11
C ILE A 34 -34.59 -12.03 20.87
N ASP A 35 -35.73 -12.34 20.27
CA ASP A 35 -35.81 -13.17 19.07
C ASP A 35 -35.31 -12.39 17.85
N ALA A 36 -35.61 -11.10 17.76
CA ALA A 36 -35.07 -10.23 16.71
C ALA A 36 -33.54 -10.21 16.74
N ARG A 37 -32.93 -10.09 17.92
CA ARG A 37 -31.47 -10.19 18.11
C ARG A 37 -30.94 -11.56 17.72
N ALA A 38 -31.59 -12.64 18.13
CA ALA A 38 -31.18 -14.01 17.80
C ALA A 38 -31.24 -14.30 16.29
N ILE A 39 -32.28 -13.82 15.60
CA ILE A 39 -32.46 -13.93 14.15
C ILE A 39 -31.33 -13.17 13.43
N LEU A 40 -30.98 -11.97 13.88
CA LEU A 40 -29.87 -11.21 13.28
C LEU A 40 -28.52 -11.89 13.49
N ALA A 41 -28.25 -12.41 14.70
CA ALA A 41 -26.99 -13.05 15.03
C ALA A 41 -26.75 -14.33 14.23
N ASN A 42 -27.77 -15.20 14.15
CA ASN A 42 -27.67 -16.53 13.55
C ASN A 42 -28.10 -16.58 12.07
N GLY A 43 -28.83 -15.57 11.62
CA GLY A 43 -29.49 -15.53 10.31
C GLY A 43 -28.70 -14.85 9.20
N GLN A 44 -27.38 -14.66 9.33
CA GLN A 44 -26.59 -13.89 8.35
C GLN A 44 -26.76 -14.37 6.89
N LEU A 45 -26.92 -15.68 6.67
CA LEU A 45 -27.17 -16.27 5.36
C LEU A 45 -28.57 -15.93 4.80
N LEU A 46 -29.55 -15.61 5.67
CA LEU A 46 -30.90 -15.24 5.27
C LEU A 46 -30.92 -13.91 4.52
N PHE A 47 -29.97 -13.02 4.83
CA PHE A 47 -29.97 -11.62 4.39
C PHE A 47 -29.02 -11.31 3.23
N ARG A 48 -28.26 -12.29 2.72
CA ARG A 48 -27.27 -12.09 1.64
C ARG A 48 -27.88 -11.65 0.30
N GLU A 49 -29.17 -11.87 0.08
CA GLU A 49 -29.86 -11.45 -1.15
C GLU A 49 -30.34 -10.00 -1.05
N ALA A 50 -30.17 -9.22 -2.13
CA ALA A 50 -30.52 -7.80 -2.16
C ALA A 50 -31.98 -7.50 -1.78
N ARG A 51 -32.91 -8.44 -2.04
CA ARG A 51 -34.34 -8.30 -1.71
C ARG A 51 -34.67 -8.48 -0.23
N THR A 52 -33.78 -9.11 0.53
CA THR A 52 -34.00 -9.46 1.95
C THR A 52 -33.28 -8.51 2.92
N ILE A 53 -32.39 -7.66 2.40
CA ILE A 53 -31.71 -6.60 3.17
C ILE A 53 -32.72 -5.65 3.82
N SER A 54 -33.88 -5.43 3.20
CA SER A 54 -34.95 -4.58 3.73
C SER A 54 -35.53 -5.07 5.07
N LEU A 55 -35.46 -6.38 5.35
CA LEU A 55 -35.95 -6.98 6.60
C LEU A 55 -35.03 -6.67 7.78
N VAL A 56 -33.74 -6.43 7.53
CA VAL A 56 -32.75 -6.12 8.57
C VAL A 56 -33.11 -4.83 9.30
N GLY A 57 -33.65 -3.82 8.60
CA GLY A 57 -34.11 -2.58 9.23
C GLY A 57 -35.33 -2.75 10.15
N GLY A 58 -36.20 -3.73 9.87
CA GLY A 58 -37.31 -4.09 10.75
C GLY A 58 -36.81 -4.82 12.00
N LEU A 59 -35.97 -5.84 11.80
CA LEU A 59 -35.37 -6.61 12.90
C LEU A 59 -34.48 -5.76 13.80
N ALA A 60 -33.71 -4.83 13.23
CA ALA A 60 -32.88 -3.92 14.01
C ALA A 60 -33.71 -3.00 14.90
N ARG A 61 -34.89 -2.55 14.44
CA ARG A 61 -35.82 -1.74 15.24
C ARG A 61 -36.47 -2.56 16.36
N ALA A 62 -36.95 -3.77 16.05
CA ALA A 62 -37.49 -4.68 17.06
C ALA A 62 -36.43 -5.06 18.10
N GLY A 63 -35.19 -5.30 17.66
CA GLY A 63 -34.07 -5.69 18.53
C GLY A 63 -33.55 -4.59 19.46
N ILE A 64 -33.97 -3.33 19.29
CA ILE A 64 -33.61 -2.21 20.19
C ILE A 64 -34.82 -1.63 20.93
N SER A 65 -36.02 -2.22 20.81
CA SER A 65 -37.19 -1.63 21.46
C SER A 65 -37.14 -1.69 22.99
N ASP A 66 -36.35 -2.61 23.54
CA ASP A 66 -36.03 -2.78 24.98
C ASP A 66 -34.63 -2.26 25.35
N LEU A 67 -34.02 -1.39 24.52
CA LEU A 67 -32.62 -0.97 24.66
C LEU A 67 -32.26 -0.43 26.06
N HIS A 68 -33.18 0.28 26.70
CA HIS A 68 -32.98 0.84 28.05
C HIS A 68 -33.01 -0.23 29.16
N GLU A 69 -33.62 -1.39 28.92
CA GLU A 69 -33.67 -2.51 29.88
C GLU A 69 -32.40 -3.36 29.85
N LEU A 70 -31.61 -3.25 28.77
CA LEU A 70 -30.35 -3.95 28.62
C LEU A 70 -29.30 -3.39 29.59
N LYS A 71 -28.84 -4.25 30.51
CA LYS A 71 -27.77 -3.96 31.48
C LYS A 71 -26.40 -4.46 31.03
N THR A 72 -26.36 -5.38 30.06
CA THR A 72 -25.12 -6.01 29.60
C THR A 72 -24.63 -5.37 28.29
N PRO A 73 -23.45 -4.72 28.27
CA PRO A 73 -22.90 -4.11 27.06
C PRO A 73 -22.72 -5.08 25.89
N ASP A 74 -22.32 -6.33 26.17
CA ASP A 74 -22.09 -7.36 25.14
C ASP A 74 -23.32 -7.68 24.29
N THR A 75 -24.52 -7.59 24.86
CA THR A 75 -25.76 -7.83 24.11
C THR A 75 -25.98 -6.75 23.04
N ILE A 76 -25.65 -5.50 23.36
CA ILE A 76 -25.78 -4.36 22.44
C ILE A 76 -24.68 -4.43 21.37
N ILE A 77 -23.42 -4.67 21.77
CA ILE A 77 -22.29 -4.79 20.84
C ILE A 77 -22.51 -5.95 19.86
N SER A 78 -22.96 -7.10 20.34
CA SER A 78 -23.21 -8.28 19.49
C SER A 78 -24.36 -8.06 18.50
N LEU A 79 -25.40 -7.29 18.88
CA LEU A 79 -26.45 -6.86 17.95
C LEU A 79 -25.87 -5.95 16.84
N MET A 80 -25.03 -5.00 17.21
CA MET A 80 -24.37 -4.11 16.25
C MET A 80 -23.47 -4.88 15.27
N GLU A 81 -22.69 -5.86 15.77
CA GLU A 81 -21.88 -6.78 14.94
C GLU A 81 -22.74 -7.63 14.01
N ALA A 82 -23.84 -8.18 14.52
CA ALA A 82 -24.75 -9.01 13.74
C ALA A 82 -25.28 -8.25 12.53
N ILE A 83 -25.68 -6.99 12.71
CA ILE A 83 -26.15 -6.12 11.62
C ILE A 83 -25.03 -5.87 10.61
N LEU A 84 -23.81 -5.54 11.07
CA LEU A 84 -22.67 -5.34 10.19
C LEU A 84 -22.39 -6.57 9.31
N ASN A 85 -22.46 -7.77 9.89
CA ASN A 85 -22.22 -9.03 9.18
C ASN A 85 -23.29 -9.37 8.13
N THR A 86 -24.46 -8.72 8.16
CA THR A 86 -25.48 -8.89 7.11
C THR A 86 -25.20 -8.08 5.83
N ASN A 87 -24.18 -7.21 5.82
CA ASN A 87 -23.93 -6.19 4.77
C ASN A 87 -25.08 -5.20 4.56
N ALA A 88 -26.07 -5.16 5.45
CA ALA A 88 -27.14 -4.18 5.43
C ALA A 88 -26.67 -2.87 6.09
N ARG A 89 -27.02 -1.72 5.51
CA ARG A 89 -26.79 -0.41 6.14
C ARG A 89 -27.89 -0.14 7.17
N ALA A 90 -27.53 -0.09 8.45
CA ALA A 90 -28.46 0.36 9.49
C ALA A 90 -28.65 1.89 9.41
N PRO A 91 -29.84 2.41 9.77
CA PRO A 91 -30.06 3.85 9.81
C PRO A 91 -29.20 4.52 10.88
N GLU A 92 -28.85 5.80 10.66
CA GLU A 92 -28.04 6.58 11.62
C GLU A 92 -28.65 6.62 13.03
N THR A 93 -29.99 6.63 13.12
CA THR A 93 -30.73 6.60 14.38
C THR A 93 -30.45 5.36 15.21
N PHE A 94 -30.29 4.20 14.57
CA PHE A 94 -29.91 2.95 15.24
C PHE A 94 -28.54 3.09 15.90
N TRP A 95 -27.52 3.48 15.12
CA TRP A 95 -26.14 3.65 15.61
C TRP A 95 -26.06 4.66 16.75
N ARG A 96 -26.81 5.76 16.64
CA ARG A 96 -26.84 6.81 17.67
C ARG A 96 -27.47 6.32 18.98
N GLN A 97 -28.59 5.59 18.90
CA GLN A 97 -29.29 5.09 20.08
C GLN A 97 -28.47 4.03 20.82
N THR A 98 -27.93 3.04 20.11
CA THR A 98 -27.12 1.99 20.71
C THR A 98 -25.81 2.53 21.29
N LEU A 99 -25.15 3.45 20.60
CA LEU A 99 -23.95 4.11 21.11
C LEU A 99 -24.24 4.93 22.36
N ARG A 100 -25.31 5.72 22.38
CA ARG A 100 -25.70 6.50 23.58
C ARG A 100 -25.92 5.59 24.78
N ARG A 101 -26.65 4.48 24.62
CA ARG A 101 -26.88 3.53 25.71
C ARG A 101 -25.58 2.88 26.20
N LEU A 102 -24.64 2.57 25.29
CA LEU A 102 -23.34 2.02 25.66
C LEU A 102 -22.47 3.01 26.44
N ILE A 103 -22.56 4.31 26.14
CA ILE A 103 -21.89 5.36 26.92
C ILE A 103 -22.51 5.47 28.30
N GLU A 104 -23.84 5.52 28.40
CA GLU A 104 -24.55 5.53 29.69
C GLU A 104 -24.15 4.33 30.56
N LEU A 105 -24.11 3.12 29.97
CA LEU A 105 -23.65 1.91 30.67
C LEU A 105 -22.18 1.98 31.08
N ASN A 106 -21.30 2.60 30.27
CA ASN A 106 -19.90 2.79 30.62
C ASN A 106 -19.77 3.66 31.87
N ASP A 107 -20.52 4.76 31.93
CA ASP A 107 -20.51 5.69 33.05
C ASP A 107 -21.15 5.04 34.31
N GLU A 108 -22.30 4.38 34.16
CA GLU A 108 -22.97 3.63 35.25
C GLU A 108 -22.05 2.56 35.87
N LEU A 109 -21.33 1.81 35.04
CA LEU A 109 -20.41 0.77 35.49
C LEU A 109 -19.15 1.37 36.15
N GLN A 110 -18.66 2.49 35.62
CA GLN A 110 -17.51 3.20 36.19
C GLN A 110 -17.84 3.77 37.58
N ASP A 111 -19.00 4.40 37.76
CA ASP A 111 -19.45 4.94 39.05
C ASP A 111 -19.59 3.85 40.11
N ARG A 112 -20.07 2.66 39.72
CA ARG A 112 -20.16 1.49 40.61
C ARG A 112 -18.79 0.99 41.06
N MET A 113 -17.79 1.05 40.19
CA MET A 113 -16.40 0.67 40.52
C MET A 113 -15.75 1.67 41.46
N SER A 114 -15.95 2.98 41.24
CA SER A 114 -15.47 4.03 42.15
C SER A 114 -16.11 3.94 43.54
N GLY A 115 -17.44 3.74 43.61
CA GLY A 115 -18.15 3.58 44.88
C GLY A 115 -17.75 2.32 45.67
N ALA A 116 -17.32 1.25 44.99
CA ALA A 116 -16.78 0.07 45.64
C ALA A 116 -15.37 0.33 46.22
N MET A 117 -14.49 1.04 45.50
CA MET A 117 -13.15 1.40 45.98
C MET A 117 -13.19 2.35 47.20
N ASP A 118 -14.13 3.29 47.23
CA ASP A 118 -14.32 4.21 48.37
C ASP A 118 -14.80 3.46 49.63
N PHE A 119 -15.56 2.38 49.47
CA PHE A 119 -15.99 1.51 50.57
C PHE A 119 -14.83 0.70 51.18
N PHE A 120 -13.88 0.24 50.35
CA PHE A 120 -12.68 -0.46 50.82
C PHE A 120 -11.62 0.46 51.43
N SER A 121 -11.56 1.72 51.03
CA SER A 121 -10.61 2.71 51.55
C SER A 121 -11.13 3.48 52.78
N SER A 122 -12.44 3.44 53.05
CA SER A 122 -13.06 4.02 54.26
C SER A 122 -13.23 3.05 55.43
N SER A 123 -12.93 1.74 55.26
CA SER A 123 -12.85 0.80 56.39
C SER A 123 -11.48 0.87 57.07
N THR A 124 -11.19 1.99 57.73
CA THR A 124 -10.07 2.09 58.68
C THR A 124 -10.39 1.31 59.96
N ASN A 125 -10.01 0.04 59.99
CA ASN A 125 -9.70 -0.69 61.23
C ASN A 125 -8.35 -1.39 61.04
N PRO A 126 -7.30 -0.99 61.79
CA PRO A 126 -5.95 -1.53 61.62
C PRO A 126 -5.76 -2.76 62.51
N GLU A 127 -6.35 -3.90 62.15
CA GLU A 127 -5.98 -5.19 62.74
C GLU A 127 -5.76 -6.24 61.64
N LYS A 128 -4.48 -6.45 61.31
CA LYS A 128 -3.87 -7.66 60.72
C LYS A 128 -4.78 -8.51 59.81
N GLY A 129 -5.13 -7.97 58.65
CA GLY A 129 -5.63 -8.77 57.52
C GLY A 129 -4.46 -9.35 56.74
N LYS A 130 -4.22 -10.65 56.88
CA LYS A 130 -3.42 -11.44 55.94
C LYS A 130 -3.97 -11.24 54.53
N PHE A 131 -3.10 -10.99 53.56
CA PHE A 131 -3.41 -11.28 52.16
C PHE A 131 -3.98 -12.71 52.07
N PRO A 132 -5.05 -12.98 51.30
CA PRO A 132 -5.51 -14.35 51.16
C PRO A 132 -4.40 -15.14 50.49
N ASP A 133 -3.85 -16.06 51.27
CA ASP A 133 -2.89 -17.06 50.85
C ASP A 133 -3.45 -17.83 49.64
N LYS A 134 -2.54 -18.22 48.76
CA LYS A 134 -2.80 -19.21 47.72
C LYS A 134 -3.30 -20.50 48.37
N CYS A 135 -4.61 -20.72 48.39
CA CYS A 135 -5.17 -22.04 48.67
C CYS A 135 -5.00 -22.91 47.43
N TYR A 136 -3.97 -23.76 47.47
CA TYR A 136 -3.88 -24.96 46.67
C TYR A 136 -4.91 -26.00 47.16
N LEU A 137 -5.55 -26.65 46.19
CA LEU A 137 -6.22 -27.95 46.22
C LEU A 137 -7.53 -28.04 47.02
N ASP A 138 -8.66 -28.05 46.30
CA ASP A 138 -9.54 -29.22 46.26
C ASP A 138 -10.32 -29.25 44.92
N GLU A 139 -10.46 -30.45 44.39
CA GLU A 139 -11.04 -30.80 43.09
C GLU A 139 -12.57 -30.75 43.13
N GLU A 140 -13.20 -30.09 42.15
CA GLU A 140 -14.35 -30.56 41.33
C GLU A 140 -15.12 -29.37 40.73
N ASN A 141 -15.08 -29.28 39.39
CA ASN A 141 -16.04 -28.62 38.49
C ASN A 141 -16.64 -27.26 38.91
N GLU A 142 -15.92 -26.16 38.68
CA GLU A 142 -16.53 -24.90 38.24
C GLU A 142 -15.65 -24.22 37.20
N GLU A 143 -16.31 -23.64 36.19
CA GLU A 143 -15.70 -22.90 35.07
C GLU A 143 -14.71 -21.85 35.60
N ARG A 144 -13.46 -21.92 35.15
CA ARG A 144 -12.40 -20.98 35.53
C ARG A 144 -12.90 -19.55 35.32
N PRO A 145 -12.98 -18.69 36.36
CA PRO A 145 -13.26 -17.29 36.16
C PRO A 145 -12.11 -16.71 35.33
N SER A 146 -12.45 -16.21 34.14
CA SER A 146 -11.54 -15.44 33.30
C SER A 146 -10.86 -14.37 34.15
N VAL A 147 -9.53 -14.35 34.14
CA VAL A 147 -8.70 -13.33 34.80
C VAL A 147 -9.30 -11.96 34.48
N GLN A 148 -9.90 -11.32 35.48
CA GLN A 148 -10.62 -10.07 35.30
C GLN A 148 -9.57 -8.96 35.13
N VAL A 149 -9.34 -8.56 33.89
CA VAL A 149 -8.50 -7.41 33.54
C VAL A 149 -9.05 -6.18 34.26
N GLY A 150 -8.22 -5.46 35.01
CA GLY A 150 -8.65 -4.25 35.72
C GLY A 150 -9.01 -3.13 34.74
N HIS A 151 -10.28 -2.72 34.72
CA HIS A 151 -10.76 -1.64 33.85
C HIS A 151 -10.96 -0.36 34.69
N VAL A 152 -9.86 0.23 35.14
CA VAL A 152 -9.90 1.37 36.08
C VAL A 152 -10.40 2.66 35.41
N PHE A 153 -10.18 2.83 34.10
CA PHE A 153 -10.50 4.07 33.39
C PHE A 153 -11.80 4.00 32.59
N SER A 154 -12.50 2.87 32.60
CA SER A 154 -13.79 2.67 31.93
C SER A 154 -14.60 1.58 32.60
N GLY A 155 -15.92 1.72 32.63
CA GLY A 155 -16.81 0.63 33.03
C GLY A 155 -16.86 -0.53 32.01
N LEU A 156 -16.57 -0.24 30.74
CA LEU A 156 -16.42 -1.25 29.68
C LEU A 156 -15.02 -1.86 29.66
N SER A 157 -14.93 -3.14 29.29
CA SER A 157 -13.64 -3.82 29.07
C SER A 157 -12.92 -3.32 27.82
N THR A 158 -11.59 -3.45 27.80
CA THR A 158 -10.77 -3.16 26.61
C THR A 158 -11.26 -3.94 25.38
N ARG A 159 -11.65 -5.22 25.54
CA ARG A 159 -12.25 -6.03 24.46
C ARG A 159 -13.59 -5.47 24.00
N GLN A 160 -14.47 -5.06 24.91
CA GLN A 160 -15.76 -4.46 24.56
C GLN A 160 -15.58 -3.13 23.81
N ILE A 161 -14.69 -2.26 24.28
CA ILE A 161 -14.37 -1.00 23.61
C ILE A 161 -13.79 -1.25 22.21
N PHE A 162 -12.84 -2.18 22.08
CA PHE A 162 -12.27 -2.53 20.77
C PHE A 162 -13.33 -3.03 19.78
N ARG A 163 -14.20 -3.96 20.21
CA ARG A 163 -15.31 -4.46 19.38
C ARG A 163 -16.24 -3.33 18.95
N LEU A 164 -16.63 -2.46 19.88
CA LEU A 164 -17.46 -1.28 19.59
C LEU A 164 -16.83 -0.38 18.52
N LEU A 165 -15.55 -0.03 18.67
CA LEU A 165 -14.82 0.80 17.71
C LEU A 165 -14.74 0.15 16.32
N MET A 166 -14.51 -1.17 16.26
CA MET A 166 -14.48 -1.92 15.01
C MET A 166 -15.82 -1.93 14.30
N VAL A 167 -16.92 -2.11 15.03
CA VAL A 167 -18.27 -2.12 14.46
C VAL A 167 -18.65 -0.76 13.91
N LEU A 168 -18.39 0.30 14.66
CA LEU A 168 -18.70 1.67 14.22
C LEU A 168 -17.89 2.05 12.98
N ARG A 169 -16.61 1.63 12.92
CA ARG A 169 -15.77 1.81 11.73
C ARG A 169 -16.27 1.00 10.54
N GLY A 170 -16.68 -0.25 10.73
CA GLY A 170 -17.24 -1.09 9.67
C GLY A 170 -18.60 -0.61 9.16
N GLY A 171 -19.40 0.03 10.02
CA GLY A 171 -20.69 0.60 9.69
C GLY A 171 -20.63 2.01 9.07
N ASP A 172 -19.43 2.54 8.80
CA ASP A 172 -19.17 3.92 8.35
C ASP A 172 -19.87 4.99 9.22
N TYR A 173 -20.02 4.74 10.52
CA TYR A 173 -20.65 5.68 11.45
C TYR A 173 -19.58 6.55 12.12
N TYR A 174 -19.61 7.85 11.81
CA TYR A 174 -18.59 8.81 12.27
C TYR A 174 -18.96 9.58 13.53
N GLY A 175 -20.24 9.57 13.94
CA GLY A 175 -20.77 10.14 15.19
C GLY A 175 -20.10 11.43 15.70
N GLU A 176 -19.97 11.55 17.02
CA GLU A 176 -19.21 12.62 17.67
C GLU A 176 -17.75 12.18 17.89
N ILE A 177 -16.80 12.85 17.25
CA ILE A 177 -15.36 12.50 17.30
C ILE A 177 -14.84 12.40 18.74
N ALA A 178 -15.35 13.25 19.65
CA ALA A 178 -14.95 13.26 21.05
C ALA A 178 -15.27 11.92 21.76
N THR A 179 -16.41 11.31 21.46
CA THR A 179 -16.79 10.01 22.02
C THR A 179 -15.82 8.90 21.60
N PHE A 180 -15.49 8.84 20.32
CA PHE A 180 -14.52 7.84 19.81
C PHE A 180 -13.14 8.04 20.40
N HIS A 181 -12.71 9.30 20.49
CA HIS A 181 -11.45 9.66 21.12
C HIS A 181 -11.43 9.20 22.57
N ASN A 182 -12.48 9.48 23.36
CA ASN A 182 -12.56 9.10 24.77
C ASN A 182 -12.53 7.58 24.96
N LEU A 183 -13.32 6.83 24.18
CA LEU A 183 -13.32 5.36 24.25
C LEU A 183 -11.95 4.77 23.93
N ALA A 184 -11.31 5.22 22.84
CA ALA A 184 -9.99 4.76 22.48
C ALA A 184 -8.92 5.15 23.52
N ASP A 185 -9.01 6.35 24.11
CA ASP A 185 -8.12 6.80 25.19
C ASP A 185 -8.29 5.96 26.46
N GLN A 186 -9.53 5.68 26.88
CA GLN A 186 -9.83 4.80 28.02
C GLN A 186 -9.27 3.39 27.82
N ALA A 187 -9.47 2.79 26.65
CA ALA A 187 -8.92 1.47 26.34
C ALA A 187 -7.39 1.45 26.42
N LEU A 188 -6.71 2.48 25.91
CA LEU A 188 -5.25 2.57 26.00
C LEU A 188 -4.76 2.77 27.43
N LYS A 189 -5.46 3.59 28.23
CA LYS A 189 -5.13 3.80 29.65
C LYS A 189 -5.28 2.51 30.46
N ASN A 190 -6.31 1.71 30.20
CA ASN A 190 -6.45 0.40 30.82
C ASN A 190 -5.28 -0.53 30.45
N VAL A 191 -4.94 -0.64 29.16
CA VAL A 191 -3.80 -1.49 28.74
C VAL A 191 -2.50 -1.06 29.41
N VAL A 192 -2.25 0.25 29.45
CA VAL A 192 -1.10 0.83 30.13
C VAL A 192 -1.07 0.42 31.60
N PHE A 193 -2.17 0.65 32.32
CA PHE A 193 -2.27 0.38 33.75
C PHE A 193 -2.09 -1.09 34.07
N GLU A 194 -2.74 -1.97 33.30
CA GLU A 194 -2.62 -3.41 33.46
C GLU A 194 -1.21 -3.91 33.12
N THR A 195 -0.53 -3.26 32.17
CA THR A 195 0.88 -3.57 31.86
C THR A 195 1.80 -3.20 33.03
N GLU A 196 1.54 -2.06 33.69
CA GLU A 196 2.27 -1.63 34.88
C GLU A 196 1.97 -2.55 36.08
N ALA A 197 0.70 -2.93 36.27
CA ALA A 197 0.28 -3.83 37.34
C ALA A 197 0.84 -5.25 37.18
N ALA A 198 0.92 -5.75 35.94
CA ALA A 198 1.41 -7.09 35.64
C ALA A 198 2.89 -7.31 35.99
N ASN A 199 3.69 -6.24 36.17
CA ASN A 199 5.10 -6.27 36.60
C ASN A 199 5.89 -7.44 36.00
N PHE A 200 5.92 -7.53 34.67
CA PHE A 200 6.58 -8.63 33.98
C PHE A 200 8.06 -8.72 34.37
N GLU A 201 8.46 -9.79 35.07
CA GLU A 201 9.85 -10.01 35.48
C GLU A 201 10.81 -9.97 34.28
N GLU A 202 11.88 -9.18 34.41
CA GLU A 202 12.98 -9.13 33.45
C GLU A 202 13.87 -10.36 33.65
N SER A 203 13.50 -11.52 33.10
CA SER A 203 14.45 -12.62 33.00
C SER A 203 15.54 -12.24 31.98
N ILE A 204 16.72 -11.88 32.47
CA ILE A 204 17.83 -11.17 31.80
C ILE A 204 18.38 -11.86 30.52
N VAL A 205 17.94 -13.06 30.13
CA VAL A 205 18.69 -13.88 29.15
C VAL A 205 17.84 -14.47 28.00
N THR A 206 16.51 -14.42 28.02
CA THR A 206 15.72 -15.06 26.94
C THR A 206 14.81 -14.08 26.21
N THR A 207 15.00 -13.99 24.89
CA THR A 207 14.04 -13.37 23.98
C THR A 207 12.68 -14.02 24.23
N PRO A 208 11.62 -13.26 24.57
CA PRO A 208 10.32 -13.83 24.93
C PRO A 208 9.79 -14.65 23.75
N THR A 209 9.23 -15.85 23.99
CA THR A 209 8.63 -16.64 22.91
C THR A 209 7.34 -15.96 22.40
N MET A 210 6.94 -16.24 21.16
CA MET A 210 5.67 -15.73 20.62
C MET A 210 4.47 -16.10 21.52
N VAL A 211 4.47 -17.31 22.08
CA VAL A 211 3.42 -17.78 23.01
C VAL A 211 3.37 -16.91 24.27
N LEU A 212 4.54 -16.57 24.84
CA LEU A 212 4.61 -15.69 26.01
C LEU A 212 4.12 -14.29 25.67
N LEU A 213 4.45 -13.78 24.48
CA LEU A 213 4.00 -12.47 24.02
C LEU A 213 2.49 -12.42 23.80
N GLU A 214 1.90 -13.42 23.15
CA GLU A 214 0.45 -13.54 23.00
C GLU A 214 -0.25 -13.61 24.35
N HIS A 215 0.30 -14.37 25.29
CA HIS A 215 -0.20 -14.42 26.66
C HIS A 215 -0.13 -13.05 27.35
N ARG A 216 0.99 -12.33 27.23
CA ARG A 216 1.14 -10.98 27.81
C ARG A 216 0.12 -10.00 27.25
N VAL A 217 -0.06 -9.96 25.93
CA VAL A 217 -1.06 -9.09 25.29
C VAL A 217 -2.47 -9.45 25.72
N ARG A 218 -2.81 -10.75 25.75
CA ARG A 218 -4.12 -11.21 26.23
C ARG A 218 -4.34 -10.86 27.70
N LEU A 219 -3.32 -10.98 28.55
CA LEU A 219 -3.44 -10.65 29.97
C LEU A 219 -3.78 -9.17 30.21
N VAL A 220 -3.17 -8.25 29.47
CA VAL A 220 -3.31 -6.80 29.73
C VAL A 220 -4.44 -6.13 28.93
N SER A 221 -4.94 -6.79 27.89
CA SER A 221 -5.93 -6.19 26.97
C SER A 221 -7.11 -7.08 26.63
N ASP A 222 -7.02 -8.38 26.93
CA ASP A 222 -7.93 -9.42 26.43
C ASP A 222 -8.05 -9.45 24.89
N LEU A 223 -7.03 -8.96 24.18
CA LEU A 223 -6.94 -8.96 22.72
C LEU A 223 -5.86 -9.93 22.23
N SER A 224 -5.97 -10.35 20.98
CA SER A 224 -4.85 -10.94 20.23
C SER A 224 -3.86 -9.86 19.80
N VAL A 225 -2.66 -10.25 19.38
CA VAL A 225 -1.61 -9.33 18.92
C VAL A 225 -2.07 -8.48 17.73
N ASP A 226 -2.81 -9.06 16.78
CA ASP A 226 -3.30 -8.33 15.61
C ASP A 226 -4.44 -7.37 15.99
N GLU A 227 -5.36 -7.78 16.87
CA GLU A 227 -6.41 -6.91 17.42
C GLU A 227 -5.80 -5.74 18.21
N PHE A 228 -4.75 -6.00 19.00
CA PHE A 228 -4.04 -4.96 19.73
C PHE A 228 -3.37 -3.93 18.80
N LEU A 229 -2.73 -4.39 17.71
CA LEU A 229 -2.18 -3.49 16.69
C LEU A 229 -3.27 -2.67 16.00
N GLU A 230 -4.43 -3.26 15.71
CA GLU A 230 -5.57 -2.52 15.15
C GLU A 230 -6.14 -1.50 16.13
N LEU A 231 -6.24 -1.81 17.43
CA LEU A 231 -6.62 -0.83 18.46
C LEU A 231 -5.66 0.37 18.44
N LEU A 232 -4.35 0.12 18.40
CA LEU A 232 -3.34 1.17 18.33
C LEU A 232 -3.43 2.00 17.04
N LYS A 233 -3.76 1.37 15.90
CA LYS A 233 -4.02 2.10 14.65
C LYS A 233 -5.25 2.98 14.74
N ILE A 234 -6.33 2.51 15.36
CA ILE A 234 -7.55 3.29 15.59
C ILE A 234 -7.23 4.51 16.45
N ALA A 235 -6.56 4.30 17.58
CA ALA A 235 -6.13 5.39 18.45
C ALA A 235 -5.20 6.39 17.75
N GLY A 236 -4.28 5.89 16.92
CA GLY A 236 -3.43 6.70 16.06
C GLY A 236 -4.23 7.54 15.04
N GLY A 237 -5.32 6.99 14.49
CA GLY A 237 -6.26 7.72 13.64
C GLY A 237 -6.85 8.95 14.34
N PHE A 238 -7.16 8.83 15.63
CA PHE A 238 -7.63 9.92 16.49
C PHE A 238 -6.51 10.79 17.07
N ARG A 239 -5.24 10.54 16.70
CA ARG A 239 -4.05 11.24 17.19
C ARG A 239 -3.88 11.21 18.71
N ILE A 240 -4.35 10.15 19.36
CA ILE A 240 -4.18 9.95 20.81
C ILE A 240 -2.70 9.71 21.08
N PRO A 241 -2.01 10.61 21.83
CA PRO A 241 -0.58 10.52 22.02
C PRO A 241 -0.23 9.41 23.02
N PHE A 242 0.73 8.56 22.64
CA PHE A 242 1.22 7.46 23.48
C PHE A 242 2.58 7.83 24.09
N ARG A 243 2.58 8.72 25.11
CA ARG A 243 3.79 9.51 25.46
C ARG A 243 4.55 9.16 26.73
N VAL A 244 3.92 8.83 27.87
CA VAL A 244 4.68 8.71 29.15
C VAL A 244 4.51 7.33 29.80
N SER A 245 3.31 6.78 29.80
CA SER A 245 3.04 5.41 30.26
C SER A 245 3.25 4.33 29.17
N ALA A 246 3.70 4.80 28.00
CA ALA A 246 4.03 4.01 26.82
C ALA A 246 5.32 3.19 26.98
N GLU A 247 6.16 3.52 27.96
CA GLU A 247 7.47 2.91 28.09
C GLU A 247 7.37 1.43 28.46
N GLN A 248 6.51 1.08 29.43
CA GLN A 248 6.31 -0.32 29.81
C GLN A 248 5.59 -1.12 28.73
N VAL A 249 4.58 -0.55 28.09
CA VAL A 249 3.92 -1.16 26.92
C VAL A 249 4.92 -1.37 25.78
N SER A 250 5.80 -0.38 25.54
CA SER A 250 6.82 -0.49 24.51
C SER A 250 7.88 -1.54 24.87
N ARG A 251 8.29 -1.61 26.13
CA ARG A 251 9.29 -2.55 26.64
C ARG A 251 8.78 -3.99 26.65
N HIS A 252 7.57 -4.22 27.14
CA HIS A 252 7.06 -5.57 27.41
C HIS A 252 6.16 -6.14 26.31
N LEU A 253 5.54 -5.29 25.49
CA LEU A 253 4.66 -5.72 24.39
C LEU A 253 5.30 -5.37 23.03
N LEU A 254 5.48 -4.09 22.70
CA LEU A 254 5.81 -3.69 21.32
C LEU A 254 7.23 -4.06 20.88
N ALA A 255 8.26 -3.85 21.70
CA ALA A 255 9.64 -4.19 21.34
C ALA A 255 9.82 -5.71 21.14
N PRO A 256 9.30 -6.59 22.03
CA PRO A 256 9.22 -8.02 21.79
C PRO A 256 8.50 -8.41 20.48
N MET A 257 7.41 -7.71 20.14
CA MET A 257 6.67 -7.98 18.90
C MET A 257 7.52 -7.79 17.64
N VAL A 258 8.51 -6.90 17.66
CA VAL A 258 9.39 -6.63 16.51
C VAL A 258 10.15 -7.88 16.08
N ASP A 259 10.63 -8.69 17.02
CA ASP A 259 11.44 -9.86 16.72
C ASP A 259 10.64 -10.95 15.98
N PHE A 260 9.34 -11.06 16.27
CA PHE A 260 8.41 -12.03 15.65
C PHE A 260 7.58 -11.46 14.50
N SER A 261 7.72 -10.17 14.20
CA SER A 261 6.95 -9.52 13.14
C SER A 261 7.51 -9.84 11.76
N ASN A 262 6.62 -10.18 10.83
CA ASN A 262 6.90 -10.17 9.40
C ASN A 262 6.93 -8.72 8.86
N SER A 263 7.32 -8.54 7.60
CA SER A 263 7.45 -7.21 6.99
C SER A 263 6.14 -6.40 7.03
N ASP A 264 4.98 -7.04 6.83
CA ASP A 264 3.68 -6.36 6.86
C ASP A 264 3.31 -5.86 8.27
N ARG A 265 3.53 -6.69 9.30
CA ARG A 265 3.36 -6.29 10.69
C ARG A 265 4.34 -5.18 11.08
N LEU A 266 5.59 -5.21 10.62
CA LEU A 266 6.55 -4.12 10.85
C LEU A 266 6.11 -2.80 10.21
N LEU A 267 5.57 -2.83 8.97
CA LEU A 267 5.01 -1.65 8.32
C LEU A 267 3.82 -1.07 9.11
N ASN A 268 2.97 -1.95 9.64
CA ASN A 268 1.86 -1.58 10.53
C ASN A 268 2.37 -0.96 11.83
N ILE A 269 3.39 -1.53 12.46
CA ILE A 269 4.03 -0.98 13.67
C ILE A 269 4.59 0.42 13.38
N PHE A 270 5.27 0.64 12.26
CA PHE A 270 5.74 1.98 11.90
C PHE A 270 4.59 2.96 11.70
N GLN A 271 3.47 2.54 11.12
CA GLN A 271 2.29 3.38 11.00
C GLN A 271 1.74 3.76 12.37
N VAL A 272 1.60 2.78 13.27
CA VAL A 272 1.17 2.99 14.65
C VAL A 272 2.07 4.01 15.34
N ILE A 273 3.38 3.78 15.38
CA ILE A 273 4.36 4.68 16.03
C ILE A 273 4.20 6.11 15.51
N ARG A 274 4.06 6.26 14.19
CA ARG A 274 3.94 7.59 13.58
C ARG A 274 2.65 8.33 13.92
N GLN A 275 1.56 7.59 14.10
CA GLN A 275 0.25 8.15 14.36
C GLN A 275 0.04 8.44 15.85
N THR A 276 0.57 7.57 16.72
CA THR A 276 0.51 7.72 18.18
C THR A 276 1.63 8.59 18.75
N ARG A 277 2.62 8.99 17.92
CA ARG A 277 3.81 9.75 18.33
C ARG A 277 4.56 9.08 19.48
N CYS A 278 4.70 7.76 19.40
CA CYS A 278 5.45 6.99 20.39
C CYS A 278 6.94 7.35 20.32
N SER A 279 7.55 7.63 21.49
CA SER A 279 8.93 8.09 21.62
C SER A 279 9.82 7.13 22.41
N SER A 280 9.56 5.82 22.36
CA SER A 280 10.35 4.82 23.12
C SER A 280 11.69 4.48 22.45
N ASN A 281 12.81 4.91 23.05
CA ASN A 281 14.17 4.63 22.53
C ASN A 281 14.39 3.13 22.27
N LEU A 282 13.98 2.28 23.22
CA LEU A 282 14.13 0.83 23.14
C LEU A 282 13.44 0.26 21.88
N LEU A 283 12.22 0.69 21.61
CA LEU A 283 11.46 0.24 20.44
C LEU A 283 12.18 0.65 19.14
N PHE A 284 12.65 1.89 19.03
CA PHE A 284 13.41 2.34 17.86
C PHE A 284 14.72 1.56 17.69
N PHE A 285 15.47 1.29 18.75
CA PHE A 285 16.70 0.51 18.67
C PHE A 285 16.45 -0.96 18.26
N THR A 286 15.39 -1.59 18.79
CA THR A 286 15.02 -2.95 18.41
C THR A 286 14.59 -3.01 16.95
N LEU A 287 13.81 -2.03 16.47
CA LEU A 287 13.42 -1.90 15.06
C LEU A 287 14.64 -1.71 14.14
N ALA A 288 15.57 -0.81 14.50
CA ALA A 288 16.80 -0.58 13.75
C ALA A 288 17.61 -1.87 13.60
N LYS A 289 17.87 -2.56 14.73
CA LYS A 289 18.62 -3.83 14.74
C LYS A 289 17.92 -4.92 13.93
N LYS A 290 16.59 -5.05 14.04
CA LYS A 290 15.82 -6.05 13.26
C LYS A 290 15.95 -5.83 11.77
N ILE A 291 15.88 -4.58 11.31
CA ILE A 291 16.00 -4.23 9.89
C ILE A 291 17.45 -4.38 9.41
N GLN A 292 18.44 -3.96 10.20
CA GLN A 292 19.87 -4.04 9.85
C GLN A 292 20.40 -5.48 9.79
N LYS A 293 19.80 -6.42 10.53
CA LYS A 293 20.13 -7.86 10.45
C LYS A 293 19.88 -8.44 9.05
N ASN A 294 19.03 -7.81 8.24
CA ASN A 294 18.70 -8.28 6.91
C ASN A 294 19.70 -7.75 5.86
N VAL A 295 19.98 -8.57 4.85
CA VAL A 295 20.77 -8.15 3.67
C VAL A 295 19.98 -7.10 2.86
N PHE A 296 20.66 -6.23 2.12
CA PHE A 296 20.02 -5.20 1.27
C PHE A 296 19.03 -5.74 0.23
N THR A 297 19.17 -7.01 -0.13
CA THR A 297 18.31 -7.74 -1.08
C THR A 297 17.13 -8.44 -0.41
N ALA A 298 17.00 -8.38 0.90
CA ALA A 298 15.91 -9.03 1.62
C ALA A 298 14.54 -8.47 1.17
N PRO A 299 13.48 -9.28 1.19
CA PRO A 299 12.12 -8.83 0.89
C PRO A 299 11.73 -7.61 1.75
N TYR A 300 11.06 -6.63 1.14
CA TYR A 300 10.62 -5.39 1.78
C TYR A 300 11.70 -4.50 2.40
N GLN A 301 12.99 -4.77 2.18
CA GLN A 301 14.06 -4.04 2.87
C GLN A 301 14.02 -2.53 2.61
N LEU A 302 13.89 -2.10 1.35
CA LEU A 302 13.78 -0.68 1.03
C LEU A 302 12.50 -0.04 1.62
N PRO A 303 11.28 -0.60 1.47
CA PRO A 303 10.08 -0.07 2.14
C PRO A 303 10.19 0.02 3.66
N LEU A 304 10.79 -0.98 4.31
CA LEU A 304 10.98 -1.01 5.75
C LEU A 304 11.94 0.10 6.19
N SER A 305 13.12 0.19 5.57
CA SER A 305 14.09 1.24 5.90
C SER A 305 13.53 2.64 5.62
N LYS A 306 12.85 2.83 4.49
CA LYS A 306 12.17 4.07 4.14
C LYS A 306 11.12 4.47 5.18
N SER A 307 10.32 3.51 5.63
CA SER A 307 9.28 3.72 6.64
C SER A 307 9.88 4.03 8.00
N PHE A 308 10.98 3.37 8.36
CA PHE A 308 11.66 3.62 9.62
C PHE A 308 12.31 5.01 9.65
N ILE A 309 13.00 5.44 8.58
CA ILE A 309 13.52 6.82 8.45
C ILE A 309 12.40 7.86 8.58
N LYS A 310 11.26 7.64 7.91
CA LYS A 310 10.10 8.53 8.05
C LYS A 310 9.58 8.62 9.49
N THR A 311 9.76 7.54 10.26
CA THR A 311 9.35 7.45 11.66
C THR A 311 10.36 8.17 12.56
N ILE A 312 11.66 7.95 12.35
CA ILE A 312 12.73 8.65 13.09
C ILE A 312 12.63 10.18 12.88
N LEU A 313 12.39 10.62 11.65
CA LEU A 313 12.29 12.05 11.31
C LEU A 313 11.14 12.80 12.02
N GLN A 314 10.18 12.10 12.62
CA GLN A 314 9.14 12.75 13.43
C GLN A 314 9.63 13.16 14.81
N GLU A 315 10.65 12.50 15.34
CA GLU A 315 11.24 12.76 16.65
C GLU A 315 12.77 12.92 16.47
N PRO A 316 13.23 14.09 15.99
CA PRO A 316 14.62 14.28 15.57
C PRO A 316 15.65 14.08 16.67
N GLY A 317 15.25 14.13 17.95
CA GLY A 317 16.14 13.85 19.08
C GLY A 317 16.79 12.47 19.02
N PHE A 318 16.16 11.52 18.30
CA PHE A 318 16.73 10.20 18.06
C PHE A 318 17.93 10.18 17.11
N LEU A 319 18.09 11.18 16.24
CA LEU A 319 19.21 11.25 15.31
C LEU A 319 20.54 11.59 15.99
N SER A 320 20.52 11.96 17.26
CA SER A 320 21.71 12.11 18.11
C SER A 320 22.19 10.79 18.72
N CYS A 321 21.42 9.70 18.60
CA CYS A 321 21.78 8.39 19.15
C CYS A 321 22.59 7.57 18.13
N GLU A 322 23.77 7.09 18.53
CA GLU A 322 24.72 6.34 17.68
C GLU A 322 24.08 5.16 16.91
N PRO A 323 23.26 4.26 17.51
CA PRO A 323 22.68 3.13 16.77
C PRO A 323 21.74 3.54 15.62
N LEU A 324 21.16 4.75 15.72
CA LEU A 324 20.25 5.28 14.71
C LEU A 324 21.01 6.05 13.63
N VAL A 325 22.20 6.58 13.95
CA VAL A 325 23.14 7.10 12.95
C VAL A 325 23.65 5.97 12.05
N ASP A 326 24.03 4.83 12.64
CA ASP A 326 24.40 3.61 11.88
C ASP A 326 23.25 3.13 10.99
N PHE A 327 22.00 3.30 11.44
CA PHE A 327 20.84 3.01 10.62
C PHE A 327 20.72 3.95 9.41
N VAL A 328 21.01 5.23 9.58
CA VAL A 328 21.01 6.19 8.46
C VAL A 328 22.04 5.79 7.41
N GLU A 329 23.25 5.42 7.80
CA GLU A 329 24.27 4.89 6.88
C GLU A 329 23.82 3.61 6.18
N PHE A 330 23.21 2.69 6.93
CA PHE A 330 22.61 1.48 6.35
C PHE A 330 21.53 1.82 5.31
N PHE A 331 20.66 2.80 5.60
CA PHE A 331 19.64 3.25 4.65
C PHE A 331 20.25 3.88 3.39
N LEU A 332 21.30 4.70 3.54
CA LEU A 332 22.03 5.27 2.41
C LEU A 332 22.60 4.18 1.50
N ALA A 333 23.22 3.14 2.09
CA ALA A 333 23.74 1.99 1.33
C ALA A 333 22.63 1.20 0.61
N VAL A 334 21.47 1.00 1.26
CA VAL A 334 20.30 0.36 0.62
C VAL A 334 19.80 1.21 -0.57
N CYS A 335 19.72 2.53 -0.43
CA CYS A 335 19.32 3.42 -1.51
C CYS A 335 20.31 3.42 -2.67
N GLU A 336 21.61 3.44 -2.38
CA GLU A 336 22.69 3.36 -3.37
C GLU A 336 22.58 2.06 -4.18
N TYR A 337 22.38 0.92 -3.51
CA TYR A 337 22.22 -0.39 -4.15
C TYR A 337 21.01 -0.48 -5.11
N HIS A 338 19.90 0.19 -4.77
CA HIS A 338 18.66 0.12 -5.55
C HIS A 338 18.47 1.29 -6.55
N ILE A 339 19.38 2.26 -6.59
CA ILE A 339 19.17 3.55 -7.28
C ILE A 339 18.81 3.41 -8.76
N THR A 340 19.46 2.47 -9.47
CA THR A 340 19.23 2.22 -10.90
C THR A 340 17.98 1.40 -11.16
N LYS A 341 17.38 0.79 -10.13
CA LYS A 341 16.22 -0.11 -10.22
C LYS A 341 14.91 0.61 -9.89
N LEU A 342 14.99 1.87 -9.46
CA LEU A 342 13.86 2.65 -9.00
C LEU A 342 13.33 3.60 -10.09
N ARG A 343 12.01 3.78 -10.09
CA ARG A 343 11.28 4.78 -10.86
C ARG A 343 11.57 6.17 -10.35
N ALA A 344 11.47 7.15 -11.25
CA ALA A 344 11.79 8.53 -10.96
C ALA A 344 11.02 9.13 -9.76
N THR A 345 9.74 8.77 -9.56
CA THR A 345 8.98 9.28 -8.42
C THR A 345 9.46 8.71 -7.07
N GLN A 346 9.99 7.47 -7.04
CA GLN A 346 10.57 6.90 -5.84
C GLN A 346 11.90 7.58 -5.52
N LEU A 347 12.72 7.84 -6.54
CA LEU A 347 13.97 8.60 -6.42
C LEU A 347 13.72 9.99 -5.82
N ASN A 348 12.71 10.72 -6.30
CA ASN A 348 12.32 12.01 -5.71
C ASN A 348 11.85 11.88 -4.25
N THR A 349 11.10 10.83 -3.92
CA THR A 349 10.65 10.62 -2.55
C THR A 349 11.83 10.35 -1.60
N ILE A 350 12.80 9.55 -2.03
CA ILE A 350 14.04 9.28 -1.28
C ILE A 350 14.86 10.55 -1.14
N ALA A 351 15.01 11.34 -2.21
CA ALA A 351 15.69 12.63 -2.17
C ALA A 351 15.06 13.60 -1.15
N GLY A 352 13.71 13.62 -1.05
CA GLY A 352 13.01 14.39 -0.01
C GLY A 352 13.33 13.92 1.41
N GLN A 353 13.53 12.61 1.63
CA GLN A 353 13.96 12.07 2.92
C GLN A 353 15.42 12.41 3.24
N PHE A 354 16.30 12.36 2.24
CA PHE A 354 17.70 12.80 2.38
C PHE A 354 17.80 14.27 2.72
N TYR A 355 16.99 15.11 2.07
CA TYR A 355 16.86 16.51 2.43
C TYR A 355 16.40 16.66 3.88
N ALA A 356 15.35 15.95 4.31
CA ALA A 356 14.88 16.01 5.70
C ALA A 356 15.98 15.56 6.70
N LEU A 357 16.69 14.47 6.42
CA LEU A 357 17.80 13.99 7.25
C LEU A 357 18.94 14.99 7.32
N SER A 358 19.34 15.58 6.20
CA SER A 358 20.46 16.51 6.13
C SER A 358 20.29 17.75 7.01
N ARG A 359 19.06 18.14 7.33
CA ARG A 359 18.77 19.26 8.25
C ARG A 359 19.18 18.97 9.70
N HIS A 360 19.42 17.69 10.03
CA HIS A 360 19.78 17.23 11.37
C HIS A 360 21.25 16.85 11.50
N PHE A 361 22.00 16.84 10.40
CA PHE A 361 23.44 16.52 10.40
C PHE A 361 24.24 17.74 9.93
N SER A 362 25.43 17.92 10.51
CA SER A 362 26.34 18.95 10.01
C SER A 362 26.73 18.67 8.55
N PRO A 363 26.78 19.69 7.67
CA PRO A 363 27.29 19.58 6.31
C PRO A 363 28.65 18.89 6.16
N ILE A 364 29.49 18.94 7.21
CA ILE A 364 30.86 18.43 7.19
C ILE A 364 30.94 17.05 7.89
N SER A 365 29.85 16.58 8.49
CA SER A 365 29.83 15.25 9.09
C SER A 365 29.90 14.17 8.02
N ILE A 366 30.40 12.99 8.40
CA ILE A 366 30.48 11.81 7.52
C ILE A 366 29.11 11.53 6.89
N VAL A 367 28.06 11.50 7.71
CA VAL A 367 26.67 11.29 7.26
C VAL A 367 26.20 12.40 6.32
N GLY A 368 26.52 13.67 6.62
CA GLY A 368 26.17 14.81 5.78
C GLY A 368 26.82 14.74 4.39
N LEU A 369 28.09 14.31 4.33
CA LEU A 369 28.81 14.07 3.08
C LEU A 369 28.21 12.88 2.31
N ARG A 370 27.96 11.76 2.99
CA ARG A 370 27.34 10.57 2.38
C ARG A 370 25.95 10.86 1.81
N ILE A 371 25.12 11.65 2.49
CA ILE A 371 23.82 12.09 1.97
C ILE A 371 23.98 12.82 0.63
N ARG A 372 24.95 13.73 0.50
CA ARG A 372 25.20 14.47 -0.75
C ARG A 372 25.74 13.57 -1.85
N GLU A 373 26.62 12.63 -1.53
CA GLU A 373 27.15 11.64 -2.48
C GLU A 373 26.03 10.79 -3.07
N VAL A 374 25.15 10.21 -2.23
CA VAL A 374 24.03 9.41 -2.73
C VAL A 374 23.03 10.28 -3.49
N LEU A 375 22.76 11.50 -3.05
CA LEU A 375 21.90 12.45 -3.79
C LEU A 375 22.47 12.83 -5.17
N HIS A 376 23.80 12.93 -5.28
CA HIS A 376 24.49 13.13 -6.56
C HIS A 376 24.33 11.94 -7.51
N LEU A 377 24.34 10.71 -6.98
CA LEU A 377 23.99 9.51 -7.76
C LEU A 377 22.52 9.51 -8.18
N ILE A 378 21.59 9.97 -7.32
CA ILE A 378 20.18 10.14 -7.69
C ILE A 378 20.07 11.11 -8.88
N CYS A 379 20.80 12.22 -8.85
CA CYS A 379 20.81 13.19 -9.96
C CYS A 379 21.27 12.55 -11.27
N LYS A 380 22.31 11.70 -11.23
CA LYS A 380 22.81 10.95 -12.39
C LYS A 380 21.76 10.02 -13.00
N GLN A 381 21.00 9.31 -12.15
CA GLN A 381 19.93 8.43 -12.63
C GLN A 381 18.76 9.25 -13.18
N MET A 382 18.35 10.31 -12.50
CA MET A 382 17.26 11.18 -12.96
C MET A 382 17.58 11.84 -14.30
N GLU A 383 18.83 12.28 -14.50
CA GLU A 383 19.29 12.87 -15.76
C GLU A 383 19.16 11.85 -16.90
N TYR A 384 19.57 10.62 -16.64
CA TYR A 384 19.50 9.56 -17.63
C TYR A 384 18.05 9.24 -18.03
N LEU A 385 17.15 9.10 -17.04
CA LEU A 385 15.72 8.87 -17.30
C LEU A 385 15.09 10.04 -18.08
N LEU A 386 15.48 11.27 -17.76
CA LEU A 386 15.02 12.45 -18.49
C LEU A 386 15.52 12.46 -19.94
N LYS A 387 16.80 12.15 -20.18
CA LYS A 387 17.38 12.05 -21.53
C LYS A 387 16.74 10.94 -22.37
N LEU A 388 16.30 9.85 -21.73
CA LEU A 388 15.53 8.79 -22.38
C LEU A 388 14.09 9.20 -22.72
N GLY A 389 13.59 10.33 -22.22
CA GLY A 389 12.23 10.80 -22.47
C GLY A 389 11.13 10.06 -21.70
N VAL A 390 11.50 9.27 -20.69
CA VAL A 390 10.55 8.51 -19.86
C VAL A 390 10.03 9.28 -18.64
N VAL A 391 10.55 10.49 -18.42
CA VAL A 391 10.23 11.34 -17.28
C VAL A 391 9.83 12.72 -17.74
N SER A 392 8.80 13.30 -17.11
CA SER A 392 8.39 14.69 -17.34
C SER A 392 9.52 15.66 -16.97
N PRO A 393 9.79 16.70 -17.79
CA PRO A 393 10.79 17.73 -17.49
C PRO A 393 10.59 18.46 -16.16
N HIS A 394 9.36 18.45 -15.62
CA HIS A 394 9.05 19.10 -14.34
C HIS A 394 9.45 18.26 -13.12
N LEU A 395 9.51 16.93 -13.26
CA LEU A 395 9.75 16.03 -12.13
C LEU A 395 11.10 16.26 -11.43
N PRO A 396 12.22 16.54 -12.13
CA PRO A 396 13.51 16.82 -11.49
C PRO A 396 13.60 18.18 -10.77
N THR A 397 12.59 19.05 -10.88
CA THR A 397 12.65 20.42 -10.33
C THR A 397 12.84 20.40 -8.81
N THR A 398 12.01 19.65 -8.10
CA THR A 398 12.09 19.52 -6.63
C THR A 398 13.41 18.87 -6.19
N LEU A 399 13.91 17.88 -6.94
CA LEU A 399 15.23 17.30 -6.68
C LEU A 399 16.34 18.36 -6.80
N LEU A 400 16.30 19.17 -7.85
CA LEU A 400 17.24 20.25 -8.08
C LEU A 400 17.12 21.36 -7.01
N GLU A 401 15.95 21.61 -6.43
CA GLU A 401 15.79 22.52 -5.29
C GLU A 401 16.52 22.01 -4.05
N TYR A 402 16.42 20.71 -3.74
CA TYR A 402 17.17 20.11 -2.63
C TYR A 402 18.68 20.29 -2.79
N THR A 403 19.21 20.20 -4.02
CA THR A 403 20.65 20.43 -4.27
C THR A 403 21.10 21.88 -4.03
N ILE A 404 20.20 22.87 -4.13
CA ILE A 404 20.49 24.27 -3.78
C ILE A 404 20.69 24.37 -2.28
N ILE A 405 19.71 23.86 -1.53
CA ILE A 405 19.69 24.01 -0.06
C ILE A 405 20.87 23.27 0.58
N LEU A 406 21.37 22.23 -0.08
CA LEU A 406 22.55 21.47 0.37
C LEU A 406 23.89 22.03 -0.10
N SER A 407 23.88 23.21 -0.75
CA SER A 407 25.07 23.89 -1.32
C SER A 407 25.84 23.07 -2.35
N MET A 408 25.22 22.06 -2.97
CA MET A 408 25.90 21.18 -3.92
C MET A 408 26.16 21.85 -5.28
N ARG A 409 25.54 23.01 -5.54
CA ARG A 409 25.69 23.73 -6.82
C ARG A 409 26.94 24.59 -6.90
N GLU A 410 27.46 25.01 -5.75
CA GLU A 410 28.64 25.87 -5.67
C GLU A 410 29.90 25.07 -6.07
N ASP A 411 29.95 23.79 -5.69
CA ASP A 411 31.06 22.88 -5.98
C ASP A 411 30.81 22.00 -7.22
N ALA A 412 30.79 22.62 -8.40
CA ALA A 412 30.55 21.91 -9.67
C ALA A 412 31.58 20.79 -9.95
N ASN A 413 32.81 20.93 -9.44
CA ASN A 413 33.86 19.92 -9.56
C ASN A 413 33.57 18.67 -8.72
N GLN A 414 32.97 18.85 -7.53
CA GLN A 414 32.62 17.75 -6.64
C GLN A 414 31.30 17.10 -7.07
N TYR A 415 30.34 17.88 -7.59
CA TYR A 415 29.00 17.40 -7.93
C TYR A 415 28.59 17.62 -9.41
N PRO A 416 29.31 17.07 -10.40
CA PRO A 416 29.06 17.32 -11.82
C PRO A 416 27.68 16.86 -12.33
N ASN A 417 27.09 15.81 -11.73
CA ASN A 417 25.79 15.30 -12.14
C ASN A 417 24.64 16.28 -11.83
N VAL A 418 24.82 17.20 -10.86
CA VAL A 418 23.82 18.24 -10.56
C VAL A 418 23.74 19.26 -11.70
N ALA A 419 24.90 19.71 -12.19
CA ALA A 419 24.99 20.60 -13.34
C ALA A 419 24.45 19.93 -14.62
N SER A 420 24.78 18.65 -14.81
CA SER A 420 24.36 17.87 -15.98
C SER A 420 22.85 17.63 -16.01
N LEU A 421 22.25 17.27 -14.86
CA LEU A 421 20.80 17.16 -14.71
C LEU A 421 20.10 18.50 -15.00
N ARG A 422 20.64 19.62 -14.50
CA ARG A 422 20.07 20.94 -14.75
C ARG A 422 20.08 21.28 -16.25
N ALA A 423 21.21 21.08 -16.92
CA ALA A 423 21.33 21.31 -18.36
C ALA A 423 20.36 20.41 -19.17
N ALA A 424 20.24 19.13 -18.80
CA ALA A 424 19.30 18.21 -19.42
C ALA A 424 17.84 18.66 -19.22
N ARG A 425 17.48 19.11 -18.02
CA ARG A 425 16.15 19.66 -17.71
C ARG A 425 15.85 20.92 -18.49
N ASP A 426 16.76 21.88 -18.53
CA ASP A 426 16.55 23.12 -19.28
C ASP A 426 16.42 22.86 -20.79
N THR A 427 17.15 21.87 -21.32
CA THR A 427 17.00 21.41 -22.71
C THR A 427 15.64 20.75 -22.95
N ALA A 428 15.19 19.90 -22.03
CA ALA A 428 13.90 19.21 -22.13
C ALA A 428 12.72 20.17 -21.99
N VAL A 429 12.80 21.16 -21.10
CA VAL A 429 11.78 22.22 -20.95
C VAL A 429 11.71 23.10 -22.19
N LYS A 430 12.85 23.60 -22.71
CA LYS A 430 12.89 24.37 -23.96
C LYS A 430 12.36 23.58 -25.15
N SER A 431 12.58 22.27 -25.15
CA SER A 431 11.97 21.39 -26.14
C SER A 431 10.47 21.39 -25.95
N ALA A 432 9.95 21.03 -24.75
CA ALA A 432 8.53 21.00 -24.40
C ALA A 432 7.78 22.32 -24.69
N GLU A 433 8.37 23.48 -24.42
CA GLU A 433 7.77 24.80 -24.68
C GLU A 433 7.58 25.07 -26.17
N LYS A 434 8.51 24.61 -27.03
CA LYS A 434 8.34 24.68 -28.50
C LYS A 434 7.17 23.83 -29.02
N TRP A 435 6.71 22.87 -28.23
CA TRP A 435 5.51 22.05 -28.53
C TRP A 435 4.24 22.67 -27.97
N GLY A 436 4.26 23.09 -26.70
CA GLY A 436 3.11 23.71 -26.06
C GLY A 436 2.68 25.00 -26.75
N THR A 437 3.64 25.81 -27.22
CA THR A 437 3.34 27.02 -28.02
C THR A 437 2.86 26.74 -29.45
N LYS A 438 3.05 25.53 -29.98
CA LYS A 438 2.43 25.12 -31.26
C LYS A 438 0.97 24.68 -31.02
N GLU A 439 0.69 23.90 -29.97
CA GLU A 439 -0.68 23.47 -29.63
C GLU A 439 -1.56 24.64 -29.11
N GLU A 440 -1.04 25.56 -28.28
CA GLU A 440 -1.83 26.70 -27.78
C GLU A 440 -2.11 27.77 -28.85
N ASN A 441 -1.20 27.99 -29.82
CA ASN A 441 -1.48 28.90 -30.94
C ASN A 441 -2.48 28.32 -31.94
N ASP A 442 -2.55 26.98 -32.08
CA ASP A 442 -3.60 26.32 -32.88
C ASP A 442 -4.98 26.42 -32.18
N VAL A 443 -5.06 26.27 -30.85
CA VAL A 443 -6.33 26.36 -30.10
C VAL A 443 -6.81 27.81 -29.92
N LEU A 444 -5.91 28.78 -29.72
CA LEU A 444 -6.28 30.20 -29.59
C LEU A 444 -6.69 30.84 -30.93
N CYS A 445 -6.22 30.32 -32.08
CA CYS A 445 -6.69 30.74 -33.40
C CYS A 445 -8.09 30.21 -33.75
N GLU A 446 -8.52 29.08 -33.18
CA GLU A 446 -9.87 28.53 -33.38
C GLU A 446 -10.95 29.33 -32.61
N ALA A 447 -10.61 29.91 -31.46
CA ALA A 447 -11.57 30.65 -30.62
C ALA A 447 -11.86 32.09 -31.08
N GLN A 448 -11.09 32.66 -32.03
CA GLN A 448 -11.22 34.07 -32.46
C GLN A 448 -11.69 34.27 -33.91
N LYS A 449 -12.04 33.22 -34.66
CA LYS A 449 -12.48 33.33 -36.06
C LYS A 449 -13.84 32.68 -36.30
N GLU A 450 -14.88 33.20 -35.66
CA GLU A 450 -16.27 32.93 -36.05
C GLU A 450 -16.76 33.80 -37.23
N ASN A 451 -15.97 34.77 -37.73
CA ASN A 451 -16.33 35.53 -38.92
C ASN A 451 -15.07 35.97 -39.69
N HIS A 452 -14.56 35.11 -40.56
CA HIS A 452 -14.01 35.44 -41.89
C HIS A 452 -13.17 34.27 -42.41
N ILE A 453 -13.60 33.73 -43.55
CA ILE A 453 -12.91 32.70 -44.33
C ILE A 453 -11.64 33.33 -44.90
N VAL A 454 -10.52 33.13 -44.22
CA VAL A 454 -9.18 33.21 -44.80
C VAL A 454 -8.51 31.88 -44.46
N PRO A 455 -7.97 31.12 -45.43
CA PRO A 455 -7.37 29.82 -45.17
C PRO A 455 -6.03 30.05 -44.44
N THR A 456 -6.08 30.09 -43.12
CA THR A 456 -4.87 29.99 -42.29
C THR A 456 -4.49 28.52 -42.31
N THR A 457 -3.42 28.19 -43.04
CA THR A 457 -2.83 26.87 -43.12
C THR A 457 -2.25 26.48 -41.74
N SER A 458 -3.11 26.00 -40.84
CA SER A 458 -2.66 25.07 -39.80
C SER A 458 -2.05 23.89 -40.57
N LYS A 459 -0.77 23.60 -40.32
CA LYS A 459 -0.17 22.40 -40.89
C LYS A 459 -0.92 21.25 -40.26
N ARG A 460 -1.85 20.67 -41.01
CA ARG A 460 -2.42 19.34 -40.80
C ARG A 460 -1.31 18.46 -40.23
N TRP A 461 -1.57 17.68 -39.19
CA TRP A 461 -0.56 16.82 -38.53
C TRP A 461 0.20 15.93 -39.55
N GLU A 462 -0.44 15.66 -40.69
CA GLU A 462 0.09 15.05 -41.94
C GLU A 462 1.27 15.81 -42.60
N LEU A 463 1.52 17.08 -42.24
CA LEU A 463 2.53 18.00 -42.78
C LEU A 463 3.65 18.32 -41.78
N MET A 464 3.60 17.75 -40.57
CA MET A 464 4.68 17.84 -39.58
C MET A 464 5.74 16.79 -39.89
N ARG A 465 7.01 17.18 -39.88
CA ARG A 465 8.12 16.24 -40.09
C ARG A 465 8.34 15.40 -38.83
N GLU A 466 8.88 14.19 -38.95
CA GLU A 466 9.01 13.25 -37.83
C GLU A 466 10.00 13.70 -36.72
N ASP A 467 10.97 14.55 -37.05
CA ASP A 467 11.83 15.28 -36.11
C ASP A 467 11.04 16.31 -35.27
N GLU A 468 9.83 16.62 -35.70
CA GLU A 468 8.78 17.29 -34.94
C GLU A 468 7.80 16.28 -34.31
N PHE A 469 8.20 15.05 -33.90
CA PHE A 469 7.51 14.31 -32.80
C PHE A 469 8.43 14.01 -31.59
N PRO A 470 7.92 13.99 -30.33
CA PRO A 470 8.73 13.57 -29.18
C PRO A 470 9.25 12.15 -29.39
N SER A 471 10.53 11.91 -29.05
CA SER A 471 11.24 10.66 -29.33
C SER A 471 10.59 9.42 -28.70
N VAL A 472 9.83 9.61 -27.63
CA VAL A 472 9.01 8.61 -26.93
C VAL A 472 7.61 9.18 -26.75
N SER A 473 6.60 8.41 -27.19
CA SER A 473 5.19 8.82 -27.06
C SER A 473 4.68 8.67 -25.62
N LYS A 474 3.63 9.43 -25.24
CA LYS A 474 2.97 9.27 -23.93
C LYS A 474 2.51 7.82 -23.68
N ALA A 475 2.03 7.12 -24.71
CA ALA A 475 1.61 5.73 -24.61
C ALA A 475 2.79 4.78 -24.31
N ALA A 476 3.96 5.01 -24.90
CA ALA A 476 5.16 4.25 -24.60
C ALA A 476 5.68 4.53 -23.17
N VAL A 477 5.56 5.77 -22.69
CA VAL A 477 5.86 6.12 -21.29
C VAL A 477 4.92 5.39 -20.32
N HIS A 478 3.62 5.31 -20.61
CA HIS A 478 2.69 4.54 -19.78
C HIS A 478 3.04 3.05 -19.71
N VAL A 479 3.44 2.45 -20.83
CA VAL A 479 3.93 1.07 -20.86
C VAL A 479 5.20 0.91 -20.01
N TYR A 480 6.17 1.82 -20.17
CA TYR A 480 7.36 1.86 -19.33
C TYR A 480 7.01 1.96 -17.84
N ASP A 481 6.10 2.85 -17.47
CA ASP A 481 5.66 3.07 -16.08
C ASP A 481 5.05 1.80 -15.45
N GLU A 482 4.25 1.05 -16.21
CA GLU A 482 3.70 -0.23 -15.74
C GLU A 482 4.78 -1.31 -15.63
N PHE A 483 5.73 -1.38 -16.57
CA PHE A 483 6.85 -2.31 -16.48
C PHE A 483 7.75 -2.04 -15.27
N ILE A 484 8.17 -0.78 -15.06
CA ILE A 484 9.01 -0.42 -13.91
C ILE A 484 8.23 -0.61 -12.59
N TYR A 485 6.93 -0.32 -12.55
CA TYR A 485 6.10 -0.55 -11.36
C TYR A 485 6.09 -2.03 -10.94
N ILE A 486 5.80 -2.94 -11.86
CA ILE A 486 5.80 -4.37 -11.56
C ILE A 486 7.21 -4.88 -11.28
N TYR A 487 8.23 -4.36 -11.97
CA TYR A 487 9.63 -4.68 -11.73
C TYR A 487 10.05 -4.29 -10.30
N GLU A 488 9.75 -3.08 -9.84
CA GLU A 488 10.00 -2.65 -8.46
C GLU A 488 9.28 -3.53 -7.44
N ARG A 489 8.00 -3.86 -7.68
CA ARG A 489 7.23 -4.74 -6.79
C ARG A 489 7.84 -6.14 -6.70
N SER A 490 8.26 -6.68 -7.83
CA SER A 490 8.79 -8.05 -7.91
C SER A 490 10.23 -8.16 -7.41
N LEU A 491 11.08 -7.18 -7.74
CA LEU A 491 12.51 -7.23 -7.46
C LEU A 491 12.90 -6.58 -6.12
N ILE A 492 12.39 -5.37 -5.88
CA ILE A 492 12.79 -4.55 -4.73
C ILE A 492 11.91 -4.88 -3.53
N THR A 493 10.60 -4.95 -3.76
CA THR A 493 9.65 -5.25 -2.68
C THR A 493 9.56 -6.76 -2.44
N ARG A 494 9.74 -7.56 -3.50
CA ARG A 494 9.48 -9.02 -3.52
C ARG A 494 8.06 -9.37 -3.08
N CYS A 495 7.11 -8.51 -3.43
CA CYS A 495 5.68 -8.77 -3.27
C CYS A 495 5.16 -9.63 -4.42
N THR A 496 4.23 -10.53 -4.11
CA THR A 496 3.38 -11.11 -5.14
C THR A 496 2.44 -10.04 -5.70
N PRO A 497 2.28 -9.94 -7.03
CA PRO A 497 1.34 -8.99 -7.63
C PRO A 497 -0.10 -9.35 -7.25
N THR A 498 -0.89 -8.35 -6.93
CA THR A 498 -2.32 -8.52 -6.61
C THR A 498 -3.15 -8.73 -7.89
N ILE A 499 -4.39 -9.20 -7.75
CA ILE A 499 -5.32 -9.34 -8.89
C ILE A 499 -5.54 -7.98 -9.56
N GLU A 500 -5.62 -6.90 -8.78
CA GLU A 500 -5.79 -5.54 -9.29
C GLU A 500 -4.54 -5.07 -10.06
N ASP A 501 -3.33 -5.41 -9.58
CA ASP A 501 -2.08 -5.11 -10.30
C ASP A 501 -2.08 -5.79 -11.68
N ILE A 502 -2.49 -7.06 -11.74
CA ILE A 502 -2.55 -7.84 -12.99
C ILE A 502 -3.59 -7.26 -13.94
N ARG A 503 -4.76 -6.84 -13.42
CA ARG A 503 -5.83 -6.22 -14.20
C ARG A 503 -5.35 -4.90 -14.81
N ARG A 504 -4.84 -4.00 -13.97
CA ARG A 504 -4.29 -2.70 -14.38
C ARG A 504 -3.20 -2.85 -15.44
N PHE A 505 -2.26 -3.77 -15.23
CA PHE A 505 -1.19 -4.06 -16.19
C PHE A 505 -1.78 -4.53 -17.54
N SER A 506 -2.73 -5.47 -17.51
CA SER A 506 -3.35 -6.01 -18.71
C SER A 506 -4.12 -4.93 -19.49
N ASP A 507 -4.92 -4.11 -18.80
CA ASP A 507 -5.69 -3.03 -19.42
C ASP A 507 -4.82 -2.03 -20.18
N THR A 508 -3.66 -1.66 -19.61
CA THR A 508 -2.71 -0.75 -20.27
C THR A 508 -2.10 -1.39 -21.52
N MET A 509 -1.67 -2.65 -21.42
CA MET A 509 -1.06 -3.36 -22.56
C MET A 509 -2.08 -3.65 -23.67
N GLU A 510 -3.35 -3.92 -23.33
CA GLU A 510 -4.42 -4.16 -24.31
C GLU A 510 -4.81 -2.88 -25.06
N LYS A 511 -4.81 -1.71 -24.41
CA LYS A 511 -5.11 -0.43 -25.06
C LYS A 511 -3.97 0.09 -25.94
N THR A 512 -2.73 -0.30 -25.65
CA THR A 512 -1.55 0.26 -26.33
C THR A 512 -1.26 -0.43 -27.67
N GLY A 513 -0.84 0.34 -28.68
CA GLY A 513 -0.38 -0.18 -29.98
C GLY A 513 0.94 -0.95 -29.88
N LEU A 514 1.21 -1.87 -30.82
CA LEU A 514 2.40 -2.72 -30.78
C LEU A 514 3.71 -1.90 -30.77
N TYR A 515 3.78 -0.81 -31.53
CA TYR A 515 4.97 0.05 -31.56
C TYR A 515 5.28 0.61 -30.16
N ASN A 516 4.29 1.25 -29.54
CA ASN A 516 4.47 1.86 -28.22
C ASN A 516 4.73 0.84 -27.11
N LEU A 517 4.21 -0.39 -27.26
CA LEU A 517 4.53 -1.49 -26.36
C LEU A 517 6.01 -1.86 -26.45
N LEU A 518 6.54 -2.03 -27.67
CA LEU A 518 7.95 -2.35 -27.91
C LEU A 518 8.88 -1.23 -27.46
N ILE A 519 8.56 0.03 -27.80
CA ILE A 519 9.35 1.20 -27.37
C ILE A 519 9.36 1.31 -25.84
N GLY A 520 8.21 1.14 -25.16
CA GLY A 520 8.15 1.16 -23.69
C GLY A 520 9.01 0.07 -23.05
N ALA A 521 9.04 -1.14 -23.63
CA ALA A 521 9.90 -2.23 -23.18
C ALA A 521 11.40 -1.94 -23.41
N ASP A 522 11.76 -1.33 -24.54
CA ASP A 522 13.14 -0.90 -24.81
C ASP A 522 13.60 0.22 -23.88
N CYS A 523 12.73 1.20 -23.62
CA CYS A 523 12.95 2.23 -22.63
C CYS A 523 13.24 1.62 -21.25
N MET A 524 12.48 0.62 -20.81
CA MET A 524 12.72 -0.10 -19.56
C MET A 524 14.09 -0.80 -19.56
N ARG A 525 14.43 -1.50 -20.65
CA ARG A 525 15.72 -2.18 -20.82
C ARG A 525 16.89 -1.21 -20.70
N LYS A 526 16.87 -0.12 -21.49
CA LYS A 526 17.92 0.90 -21.49
C LYS A 526 18.03 1.58 -20.12
N ALA A 527 16.89 1.95 -19.53
CA ALA A 527 16.81 2.67 -18.26
C ALA A 527 17.36 1.87 -17.07
N HIS A 528 17.10 0.56 -17.02
CA HIS A 528 17.25 -0.23 -15.79
C HIS A 528 18.03 -1.54 -15.93
N ILE A 529 18.23 -2.10 -17.13
CA ILE A 529 18.83 -3.43 -17.33
C ILE A 529 20.23 -3.32 -17.96
N ASP A 530 20.37 -2.66 -19.11
CA ASP A 530 21.64 -2.54 -19.83
C ASP A 530 22.77 -1.94 -18.97
N ARG A 531 22.39 -1.08 -18.02
CA ARG A 531 23.33 -0.37 -17.15
C ARG A 531 24.02 -1.27 -16.11
N HIS A 532 23.43 -2.43 -15.78
CA HIS A 532 24.06 -3.41 -14.89
C HIS A 532 25.21 -4.16 -15.57
N VAL A 533 25.24 -4.24 -16.90
CA VAL A 533 26.28 -4.95 -17.66
C VAL A 533 27.56 -4.11 -17.78
N SER A 534 27.48 -2.77 -17.72
CA SER A 534 28.66 -1.88 -17.85
C SER A 534 29.34 -1.46 -16.53
N ASN A 535 28.67 -1.60 -15.38
CA ASN A 535 29.27 -1.28 -14.08
C ASN A 535 29.88 -2.54 -13.43
N ALA A 536 30.99 -3.01 -13.99
CA ALA A 536 31.77 -4.16 -13.50
C ALA A 536 32.59 -3.83 -12.23
N LEU A 537 31.92 -3.40 -11.14
CA LEU A 537 32.56 -3.16 -9.84
C LEU A 537 31.92 -3.90 -8.66
N ASP A 538 30.86 -4.68 -8.87
CA ASP A 538 30.25 -5.49 -7.80
C ASP A 538 30.47 -7.00 -8.03
N GLU A 539 31.67 -7.49 -7.73
CA GLU A 539 31.93 -8.94 -7.62
C GLU A 539 31.04 -9.63 -6.56
N LYS A 540 30.41 -8.87 -5.65
CA LYS A 540 29.40 -9.36 -4.70
C LYS A 540 27.96 -9.39 -5.23
N ALA A 541 27.66 -8.71 -6.34
CA ALA A 541 26.34 -8.80 -6.99
C ALA A 541 26.18 -10.10 -7.80
N LEU A 542 27.28 -10.79 -8.12
CA LEU A 542 27.30 -12.08 -8.83
C LEU A 542 26.68 -13.26 -8.04
N LEU A 543 26.48 -13.12 -6.72
CA LEU A 543 25.95 -14.19 -5.87
C LEU A 543 24.42 -14.28 -5.84
N ASN A 544 23.70 -13.30 -6.40
CA ASN A 544 22.26 -13.40 -6.65
C ASN A 544 22.03 -12.97 -8.08
N GLY A 545 21.90 -13.95 -8.98
CA GLY A 545 21.91 -13.76 -10.42
C GLY A 545 21.07 -12.55 -10.88
N PRO A 546 21.51 -11.84 -11.92
CA PRO A 546 20.71 -10.75 -12.45
C PRO A 546 19.39 -11.32 -12.92
N PHE A 547 18.27 -10.78 -12.42
CA PHE A 547 17.00 -10.96 -13.11
C PHE A 547 17.06 -10.10 -14.39
N ASP A 548 17.82 -10.57 -15.37
CA ASP A 548 17.91 -10.05 -16.75
C ASP A 548 16.62 -10.28 -17.56
N SER A 549 15.51 -10.55 -16.86
CA SER A 549 14.23 -10.92 -17.45
C SER A 549 13.09 -10.58 -16.51
N PHE A 550 11.94 -10.25 -17.09
CA PHE A 550 10.71 -10.08 -16.33
C PHE A 550 10.24 -11.39 -15.69
N PRO A 551 9.40 -11.33 -14.64
CA PRO A 551 8.62 -12.47 -14.20
C PRO A 551 7.91 -13.14 -15.38
N GLY A 552 7.96 -14.48 -15.46
CA GLY A 552 7.44 -15.22 -16.62
C GLY A 552 5.97 -14.95 -16.96
N TRP A 553 5.14 -14.63 -15.95
CA TRP A 553 3.73 -14.28 -16.18
C TRP A 553 3.58 -12.97 -16.98
N ILE A 554 4.49 -12.00 -16.83
CA ILE A 554 4.48 -10.74 -17.59
C ILE A 554 4.76 -11.05 -19.05
N GLU A 555 5.82 -11.82 -19.32
CA GLU A 555 6.18 -12.19 -20.70
C GLU A 555 5.05 -12.98 -21.37
N GLN A 556 4.46 -13.96 -20.66
CA GLN A 556 3.33 -14.74 -21.16
C GLN A 556 2.11 -13.86 -21.45
N ARG A 557 1.79 -12.92 -20.54
CA ARG A 557 0.63 -12.03 -20.69
C ARG A 557 0.82 -11.06 -21.84
N VAL A 558 1.96 -10.39 -21.92
CA VAL A 558 2.29 -9.46 -23.01
C VAL A 558 2.26 -10.21 -24.34
N SER A 559 2.88 -11.39 -24.41
CA SER A 559 2.85 -12.23 -25.60
C SER A 559 1.44 -12.64 -26.02
N ALA A 560 0.59 -13.06 -25.08
CA ALA A 560 -0.80 -13.42 -25.37
C ALA A 560 -1.60 -12.22 -25.92
N ILE A 561 -1.38 -11.02 -25.36
CA ILE A 561 -2.01 -9.78 -25.84
C ILE A 561 -1.55 -9.45 -27.26
N VAL A 562 -0.24 -9.52 -27.54
CA VAL A 562 0.29 -9.25 -28.88
C VAL A 562 -0.22 -10.27 -29.90
N ARG A 563 -0.19 -11.57 -29.58
CA ARG A 563 -0.76 -12.62 -30.43
C ARG A 563 -2.24 -12.38 -30.71
N LYS A 564 -3.03 -12.06 -29.68
CA LYS A 564 -4.46 -11.73 -29.84
C LYS A 564 -4.64 -10.55 -30.79
N LYS A 565 -3.85 -9.49 -30.68
CA LYS A 565 -3.90 -8.32 -31.58
C LYS A 565 -3.59 -8.69 -33.04
N ILE A 566 -2.52 -9.46 -33.27
CA ILE A 566 -2.10 -9.89 -34.62
C ILE A 566 -3.15 -10.85 -35.23
N PHE A 567 -3.60 -11.84 -34.46
CA PHE A 567 -4.55 -12.85 -34.94
C PHE A 567 -5.94 -12.27 -35.22
N THR A 568 -6.43 -11.37 -34.37
CA THR A 568 -7.73 -10.72 -34.57
C THR A 568 -7.76 -9.88 -35.84
N ALA A 569 -6.62 -9.31 -36.24
CA ALA A 569 -6.51 -8.51 -37.46
C ALA A 569 -6.49 -9.35 -38.75
N ARG A 570 -6.28 -10.67 -38.69
CA ARG A 570 -6.26 -11.61 -39.85
C ARG A 570 -5.42 -11.09 -41.03
N LEU A 571 -4.23 -10.59 -40.72
CA LEU A 571 -3.38 -9.93 -41.70
C LEU A 571 -2.79 -10.95 -42.71
N THR A 572 -2.98 -10.65 -43.99
CA THR A 572 -2.35 -11.30 -45.15
C THR A 572 -1.53 -10.29 -45.95
N HIS A 573 -0.68 -10.75 -46.88
CA HIS A 573 0.05 -9.86 -47.79
C HIS A 573 -0.87 -8.93 -48.61
N SER A 574 -2.14 -9.27 -48.78
CA SER A 574 -3.17 -8.48 -49.48
C SER A 574 -3.96 -7.50 -48.59
N SER A 575 -3.66 -7.41 -47.29
CA SER A 575 -4.36 -6.50 -46.37
C SER A 575 -4.08 -5.03 -46.72
N SER A 576 -5.02 -4.14 -46.38
CA SER A 576 -4.80 -2.70 -46.57
C SER A 576 -3.81 -2.14 -45.56
N ASP A 577 -3.15 -1.04 -45.93
CA ASP A 577 -2.18 -0.36 -45.07
C ASP A 577 -2.81 0.06 -43.74
N ASP A 578 -4.05 0.55 -43.74
CA ASP A 578 -4.80 0.92 -42.53
C ASP A 578 -4.99 -0.25 -41.55
N GLN A 579 -5.23 -1.47 -42.06
CA GLN A 579 -5.40 -2.65 -41.22
C GLN A 579 -4.08 -3.05 -40.53
N ILE A 580 -2.96 -2.93 -41.25
CA ILE A 580 -1.61 -3.21 -40.73
C ILE A 580 -1.24 -2.14 -39.68
N LEU A 581 -1.42 -0.86 -40.02
CA LEU A 581 -1.09 0.28 -39.17
C LEU A 581 -1.95 0.34 -37.89
N ARG A 582 -3.20 -0.16 -37.93
CA ARG A 582 -4.05 -0.29 -36.73
C ARG A 582 -3.47 -1.23 -35.68
N VAL A 583 -2.82 -2.33 -36.10
CA VAL A 583 -2.15 -3.26 -35.17
C VAL A 583 -0.88 -2.63 -34.60
N LEU A 584 -0.15 -1.88 -35.43
CA LEU A 584 0.99 -1.08 -34.98
C LEU A 584 0.56 -0.01 -33.95
N GLY A 585 -0.64 0.53 -34.12
CA GLY A 585 -1.22 1.61 -33.33
C GLY A 585 -0.64 2.97 -33.69
N HIS A 586 -0.28 3.17 -34.96
CA HIS A 586 0.23 4.42 -35.51
C HIS A 586 -0.46 4.73 -36.84
N LEU A 587 -0.55 6.00 -37.20
CA LEU A 587 -1.17 6.45 -38.46
C LEU A 587 -0.20 6.38 -39.65
N HIS A 588 1.12 6.43 -39.39
CA HIS A 588 2.17 6.42 -40.42
C HIS A 588 3.35 5.55 -40.00
N CYS A 589 3.89 4.80 -40.95
CA CYS A 589 5.09 3.96 -40.79
C CYS A 589 6.03 4.19 -41.97
N ASP A 590 7.31 4.33 -41.68
CA ASP A 590 8.40 4.53 -42.63
C ASP A 590 9.50 3.48 -42.39
N SER A 591 10.53 3.48 -43.24
CA SER A 591 11.64 2.52 -43.11
C SER A 591 12.41 2.68 -41.80
N SER A 592 12.51 3.91 -41.26
CA SER A 592 13.19 4.17 -40.00
C SER A 592 12.46 3.54 -38.81
N LYS A 593 11.12 3.61 -38.77
CA LYS A 593 10.31 2.91 -37.77
C LYS A 593 10.38 1.41 -37.91
N VAL A 594 10.37 0.88 -39.14
CA VAL A 594 10.54 -0.56 -39.38
C VAL A 594 11.89 -1.03 -38.82
N ARG A 595 12.98 -0.33 -39.16
CA ARG A 595 14.32 -0.62 -38.63
C ARG A 595 14.34 -0.57 -37.10
N LYS A 596 13.77 0.48 -36.51
CA LYS A 596 13.67 0.62 -35.05
C LYS A 596 12.88 -0.52 -34.39
N ILE A 597 11.79 -1.00 -35.01
CA ILE A 597 11.03 -2.16 -34.51
C ILE A 597 11.90 -3.42 -34.55
N ILE A 598 12.62 -3.66 -35.65
CA ILE A 598 13.52 -4.82 -35.80
C ILE A 598 14.60 -4.78 -34.71
N ASP A 599 15.27 -3.64 -34.53
CA ASP A 599 16.34 -3.47 -33.53
C ASP A 599 15.82 -3.67 -32.10
N VAL A 600 14.67 -3.08 -31.78
CA VAL A 600 14.04 -3.20 -30.46
C VAL A 600 13.57 -4.62 -30.17
N LEU A 601 13.02 -5.32 -31.17
CA LEU A 601 12.53 -6.69 -30.99
C LEU A 601 13.70 -7.67 -30.81
N ASP A 602 14.79 -7.50 -31.59
CA ASP A 602 15.99 -8.32 -31.50
C ASP A 602 16.69 -8.20 -30.13
N THR A 603 16.76 -6.97 -29.62
CA THR A 603 17.35 -6.66 -28.31
C THR A 603 16.36 -6.68 -27.14
N SER A 604 15.11 -7.08 -27.36
CA SER A 604 14.05 -6.97 -26.36
C SER A 604 14.28 -7.85 -25.13
N ILE A 605 13.90 -7.31 -23.97
CA ILE A 605 13.80 -8.06 -22.70
C ILE A 605 12.60 -9.01 -22.68
N LEU A 606 11.68 -8.91 -23.64
CA LEU A 606 10.53 -9.80 -23.80
C LEU A 606 10.93 -11.03 -24.63
N ARG A 607 11.60 -12.00 -23.98
CA ARG A 607 12.21 -13.15 -24.67
C ARG A 607 11.19 -14.01 -25.41
N ILE A 608 10.02 -14.25 -24.80
CA ILE A 608 8.92 -14.99 -25.45
C ILE A 608 8.44 -14.26 -26.70
N LEU A 609 8.33 -12.93 -26.67
CA LEU A 609 7.85 -12.17 -27.82
C LEU A 609 8.88 -12.20 -28.96
N ARG A 610 10.17 -12.08 -28.62
CA ARG A 610 11.28 -12.15 -29.58
C ARG A 610 11.37 -13.51 -30.26
N SER A 611 11.00 -14.62 -29.63
CA SER A 611 11.10 -15.94 -30.27
C SER A 611 9.89 -16.28 -31.15
N GLN A 612 8.84 -15.46 -31.17
CA GLN A 612 7.57 -15.81 -31.80
C GLN A 612 7.52 -15.54 -33.30
N ARG A 613 7.29 -16.61 -34.06
CA ARG A 613 7.12 -16.55 -35.52
C ARG A 613 6.00 -15.62 -35.96
N ASP A 614 4.86 -15.58 -35.27
CA ASP A 614 3.72 -14.72 -35.64
C ASP A 614 4.09 -13.23 -35.64
N VAL A 615 4.90 -12.83 -34.66
CA VAL A 615 5.37 -11.45 -34.50
C VAL A 615 6.34 -11.10 -35.62
N TRP A 616 7.32 -11.95 -35.90
CA TRP A 616 8.25 -11.73 -37.01
C TRP A 616 7.56 -11.80 -38.37
N SER A 617 6.51 -12.61 -38.53
CA SER A 617 5.71 -12.66 -39.76
C SER A 617 5.02 -11.32 -39.99
N TYR A 618 4.48 -10.71 -38.94
CA TYR A 618 3.93 -9.36 -39.00
C TYR A 618 5.01 -8.30 -39.31
N VAL A 619 6.20 -8.40 -38.72
CA VAL A 619 7.33 -7.49 -39.01
C VAL A 619 7.79 -7.60 -40.46
N VAL A 620 7.80 -8.80 -41.06
CA VAL A 620 8.10 -8.99 -42.49
C VAL A 620 7.05 -8.32 -43.37
N ILE A 621 5.76 -8.42 -43.03
CA ILE A 621 4.69 -7.70 -43.75
C ILE A 621 4.92 -6.18 -43.67
N LEU A 622 5.27 -5.65 -42.50
CA LEU A 622 5.62 -4.24 -42.33
C LEU A 622 6.84 -3.84 -43.17
N ALA A 623 7.91 -4.63 -43.15
CA ALA A 623 9.14 -4.34 -43.89
C ALA A 623 8.93 -4.40 -45.40
N HIS A 624 8.11 -5.31 -45.90
CA HIS A 624 7.77 -5.40 -47.32
C HIS A 624 6.97 -4.18 -47.80
N ARG A 625 6.10 -3.63 -46.95
CA ARG A 625 5.23 -2.49 -47.29
C ARG A 625 5.92 -1.12 -47.12
N PHE A 626 6.67 -0.95 -46.04
CA PHE A 626 7.19 0.37 -45.60
C PHE A 626 8.72 0.41 -45.45
N GLY A 627 9.41 -0.72 -45.53
CA GLY A 627 10.87 -0.81 -45.41
C GLY A 627 11.60 -0.76 -46.76
N THR A 628 12.91 -0.48 -46.72
CA THR A 628 13.79 -0.63 -47.89
C THR A 628 14.23 -2.09 -48.05
N ALA A 629 14.95 -2.38 -49.14
CA ALA A 629 15.48 -3.73 -49.39
C ALA A 629 16.35 -4.25 -48.23
N GLU A 630 17.02 -3.37 -47.48
CA GLU A 630 17.82 -3.74 -46.31
C GLU A 630 16.94 -4.22 -45.15
N GLU A 631 15.88 -3.46 -44.79
CA GLU A 631 14.98 -3.88 -43.71
C GLU A 631 14.20 -5.15 -44.06
N GLN A 632 13.83 -5.32 -45.33
CA GLN A 632 13.19 -6.55 -45.82
C GLN A 632 14.08 -7.77 -45.59
N LEU A 633 15.36 -7.67 -45.99
CA LEU A 633 16.33 -8.74 -45.83
C LEU A 633 16.61 -9.04 -44.34
N LEU A 634 16.72 -8.02 -43.49
CA LEU A 634 16.89 -8.19 -42.05
C LEU A 634 15.69 -8.87 -41.40
N ALA A 635 14.46 -8.46 -41.74
CA ALA A 635 13.24 -9.05 -41.20
C ALA A 635 13.09 -10.52 -41.62
N GLU A 636 13.39 -10.86 -42.88
CA GLU A 636 13.36 -12.23 -43.38
C GLU A 636 14.41 -13.12 -42.72
N GLN A 637 15.62 -12.59 -42.48
CA GLN A 637 16.66 -13.32 -41.75
C GLN A 637 16.24 -13.62 -40.32
N GLN A 638 15.60 -12.67 -39.63
CA GLN A 638 15.12 -12.89 -38.26
C GLN A 638 13.93 -13.84 -38.21
N LEU A 639 13.01 -13.79 -39.19
CA LEU A 639 11.92 -14.76 -39.29
C LEU A 639 12.43 -16.21 -39.46
N LYS A 640 13.55 -16.41 -40.18
CA LYS A 640 14.19 -17.74 -40.31
C LYS A 640 14.78 -18.25 -38.99
N LYS A 641 15.15 -17.35 -38.06
CA LYS A 641 15.68 -17.69 -36.72
C LYS A 641 14.57 -17.88 -35.68
N ALA A 642 13.36 -17.40 -35.93
CA ALA A 642 12.24 -17.51 -35.00
C ALA A 642 11.76 -18.96 -34.82
N LEU A 643 11.40 -19.32 -33.59
CA LEU A 643 10.95 -20.67 -33.23
C LEU A 643 9.48 -20.87 -33.65
N TYR A 644 9.14 -22.10 -34.07
CA TYR A 644 7.79 -22.50 -34.47
C TYR A 644 6.78 -22.43 -33.32
#